data_AF-A0A7V5ATU3-F1
#
_entry.id   AF-A0A7V5ATU3-F1
#
_cell.length_a   1.000
_cell.length_b   1.000
_cell.length_c   1.000
_cell.angle_alpha   90.00
_cell.angle_beta   90.00
_cell.angle_gamma   90.00
#
_symmetry.space_group_name_H-M   'P 1'
#
loop_
_entity.id
_entity.type
_entity.pdbx_description
1 polymer ?
#
loop_
_entity_poly.entity_id
_entity_poly.type
_entity_poly.pdbx_seq_one_letter_code
_entity_poly.pdbx_strand_id
1 'polypeptide(L)'
;MRNIIVFLILASFTTLAVPVFADEKQETEQPPERKGLWPLLWYERKPDKTTFHLLYPFFEYEKDKERTLHSFYPLISFSEFSYETRIDFLFPFTRYLSAGVYRKKSDETELYLIPFFSYSTDQKTNRFTFNLLLSLFSFSTQDTEFTLRLFPLFGYTRNYNANTTEFSFLYPLGLYSSSPEKYSLRFVPFLWYLRDYASNSVEMDFLYPLGQYFSEPGSYSVRFFPLFRYKKDETRTNFHFLAYLGRYYKDENETHFRFFPFFSFSSEPYAWTFFIMPFYRRQEFVYDEKGKVVTYERSAIYPLLDYSRQRNTAYRYDYDEEGMYKVVEQEPYYINRYNLLCPIFIPPDFLRHHNHPIPLIFLLNYESSTTGETRIYALSYLMGMGFSESRFQMYIFPVLFAKVYSEGTGHIVLFPILWHYSYDYTLSLLLPIFLHYQDPTEYQILFGPFGYWQNFQSGDRRYYLFYPFSYIHDSRKIFAVRLFPWLYGYERTETSTTIDMFPLFLQRDISNDTYRFVLFPILWLERTEFAKYNHIWPLFGYDYSHDGTMKRYSIAFPFGFTLKTDRENDSLSLHLFAPVFLDASLIKYEREPLKRYDFSDRSIMGRRTTLAVIPAFKYTTDPMKTEFDLVYPYFPAFLRYKREMTYDGVSETDLSILYFLFKSRFSSDEKYFTLLWPLSLFTYSKKGETIDINTLYYLLYYHRTPEISEYGFLDTVIYYKSDRAHGSIAFEINPILWRGLPILLKYASDPEKTEFRFLYKIIYYEKTKNWTDFQLNPIFYYKDSARGWETGILGGLLGIGSTEGDNYLKLFWFLKAF
;
A
#
# COMPACT_ATOMS: atom_id res chain seq x y z
N MET A 1 26.41 -23.51 27.63
CA MET A 1 26.98 -22.35 28.35
C MET A 1 26.00 -21.67 29.30
N ARG A 2 24.75 -21.35 28.93
CA ARG A 2 23.79 -20.62 29.80
C ARG A 2 23.44 -21.36 31.11
N ASN A 3 23.35 -22.69 31.09
CA ASN A 3 23.14 -23.49 32.31
C ASN A 3 24.36 -23.50 33.23
N ILE A 4 25.56 -23.21 32.73
CA ILE A 4 26.81 -23.31 33.51
C ILE A 4 26.95 -22.13 34.48
N ILE A 5 26.52 -20.92 34.11
CA ILE A 5 26.65 -19.74 34.99
C ILE A 5 25.63 -19.79 36.14
N VAL A 6 24.37 -20.17 35.85
CA VAL A 6 23.36 -20.40 36.90
C VAL A 6 23.78 -21.54 37.81
N PHE A 7 24.33 -22.63 37.24
CA PHE A 7 24.87 -23.74 38.01
C PHE A 7 26.10 -23.35 38.84
N LEU A 8 26.97 -22.45 38.37
CA LEU A 8 28.13 -21.96 39.13
C LEU A 8 27.75 -21.02 40.28
N ILE A 9 26.73 -20.18 40.10
CA ILE A 9 26.19 -19.33 41.17
C ILE A 9 25.45 -20.20 42.20
N LEU A 10 24.63 -21.16 41.76
CA LEU A 10 23.98 -22.11 42.66
C LEU A 10 24.99 -23.03 43.36
N ALA A 11 26.04 -23.49 42.67
CA ALA A 11 27.07 -24.36 43.23
C ALA A 11 27.93 -23.64 44.29
N SER A 12 28.21 -22.34 44.09
CA SER A 12 28.94 -21.54 45.09
C SER A 12 28.10 -21.23 46.33
N PHE A 13 26.77 -21.13 46.20
CA PHE A 13 25.87 -21.02 47.36
C PHE A 13 25.59 -22.36 48.04
N THR A 14 25.44 -23.46 47.29
CA THR A 14 25.24 -24.79 47.90
C THR A 14 26.49 -25.29 48.62
N THR A 15 27.69 -25.02 48.12
CA THR A 15 28.94 -25.38 48.83
C THR A 15 29.11 -24.67 50.18
N LEU A 16 28.49 -23.49 50.37
CA LEU A 16 28.42 -22.82 51.68
C LEU A 16 27.35 -23.41 52.61
N ALA A 17 26.30 -24.05 52.07
CA ALA A 17 25.21 -24.65 52.83
C ALA A 17 25.48 -26.11 53.23
N VAL A 18 26.29 -26.85 52.45
CA VAL A 18 26.60 -28.28 52.63
C VAL A 18 27.06 -28.68 54.05
N PRO A 19 27.85 -27.90 54.82
CA PRO A 19 28.27 -28.37 56.15
C PRO A 19 27.15 -28.39 57.22
N VAL A 20 25.93 -27.94 56.92
CA VAL A 20 24.78 -28.00 57.84
C VAL A 20 23.85 -29.21 57.60
N PHE A 21 23.96 -29.90 56.45
CA PHE A 21 22.99 -30.91 56.02
C PHE A 21 23.46 -32.37 56.14
N ALA A 22 24.67 -32.62 56.66
CA ALA A 22 25.22 -33.97 56.81
C ALA A 22 24.91 -34.57 58.19
N ASP A 23 23.64 -34.75 58.53
CA ASP A 23 23.25 -35.74 59.54
C ASP A 23 21.84 -36.29 59.23
N GLU A 24 21.84 -37.41 58.52
CA GLU A 24 20.65 -38.18 58.16
C GLU A 24 20.59 -39.41 59.07
N LYS A 25 20.02 -39.25 60.26
CA LYS A 25 19.62 -40.36 61.12
C LYS A 25 18.10 -40.54 61.06
N GLN A 26 17.70 -41.78 60.80
CA GLN A 26 16.32 -42.22 60.65
C GLN A 26 15.49 -42.08 61.95
N GLU A 27 14.28 -41.56 61.74
CA GLU A 27 12.99 -41.89 62.39
C GLU A 27 12.94 -41.99 63.92
N THR A 28 12.52 -40.88 64.52
CA THR A 28 11.52 -40.82 65.62
C THR A 28 10.85 -39.45 65.53
N GLU A 29 9.60 -39.31 66.00
CA GLU A 29 8.81 -38.06 66.01
C GLU A 29 9.50 -36.93 66.78
N GLN A 30 10.57 -36.37 66.21
CA GLN A 30 11.29 -35.29 66.85
C GLN A 30 10.53 -33.98 66.65
N PRO A 31 10.44 -33.15 67.71
CA PRO A 31 9.85 -31.83 67.60
C PRO A 31 10.59 -31.02 66.53
N PRO A 32 9.90 -30.06 65.87
CA PRO A 32 10.49 -29.29 64.78
C PRO A 32 11.80 -28.64 65.22
N GLU A 33 12.87 -28.94 64.50
CA GLU A 33 14.19 -28.38 64.77
C GLU A 33 14.21 -26.95 64.24
N ARG A 34 14.48 -25.98 65.13
CA ARG A 34 14.56 -24.56 64.78
C ARG A 34 15.90 -23.99 65.21
N LYS A 35 16.63 -23.41 64.27
CA LYS A 35 17.93 -22.76 64.50
C LYS A 35 17.95 -21.45 63.73
N GLY A 36 18.23 -20.32 64.38
CA GLY A 36 18.26 -19.05 63.64
C GLY A 36 18.66 -17.84 64.46
N LEU A 37 19.25 -16.86 63.77
CA LEU A 37 19.51 -15.50 64.20
C LEU A 37 18.73 -14.56 63.27
N TRP A 38 17.47 -14.29 63.60
CA TRP A 38 16.62 -13.43 62.79
C TRP A 38 17.15 -11.97 62.75
N PRO A 39 17.17 -11.29 61.58
CA PRO A 39 16.74 -11.71 60.24
C PRO A 39 17.87 -12.28 59.37
N LEU A 40 19.07 -12.47 59.91
CA LEU A 40 20.26 -12.84 59.15
C LEU A 40 20.23 -14.30 58.68
N LEU A 41 19.77 -15.21 59.53
CA LEU A 41 19.74 -16.63 59.25
C LEU A 41 18.55 -17.27 59.97
N TRP A 42 17.76 -18.06 59.27
CA TRP A 42 16.70 -18.86 59.90
C TRP A 42 16.64 -20.23 59.23
N TYR A 43 16.56 -21.27 60.03
CA TYR A 43 16.44 -22.66 59.59
C TYR A 43 15.37 -23.35 60.43
N GLU A 44 14.40 -23.96 59.76
CA GLU A 44 13.37 -24.78 60.41
C GLU A 44 13.19 -26.07 59.62
N ARG A 45 13.26 -27.21 60.31
CA ARG A 45 13.03 -28.55 59.76
C ARG A 45 11.83 -29.19 60.47
N LYS A 46 10.80 -29.51 59.69
CA LYS A 46 9.63 -30.30 60.04
C LYS A 46 9.69 -31.65 59.31
N PRO A 47 8.93 -32.68 59.73
CA PRO A 47 8.94 -34.00 59.10
C PRO A 47 8.69 -33.99 57.58
N ASP A 48 7.91 -33.02 57.10
CA ASP A 48 7.46 -32.89 55.72
C ASP A 48 7.96 -31.62 55.02
N LYS A 49 8.70 -30.75 55.72
CA LYS A 49 9.04 -29.42 55.24
C LYS A 49 10.34 -28.89 55.85
N THR A 50 11.25 -28.45 55.01
CA THR A 50 12.49 -27.76 55.40
C THR A 50 12.44 -26.34 54.86
N THR A 51 12.71 -25.35 55.71
CA THR A 51 12.77 -23.93 55.32
C THR A 51 14.09 -23.32 55.79
N PHE A 52 14.70 -22.51 54.93
CA PHE A 52 15.94 -21.79 55.20
C PHE A 52 15.83 -20.36 54.65
N HIS A 53 16.18 -19.37 55.46
CA HIS A 53 16.27 -17.97 55.05
C HIS A 53 17.68 -17.45 55.33
N LEU A 54 18.23 -16.71 54.37
CA LEU A 54 19.49 -15.98 54.52
C LEU A 54 19.20 -14.50 54.20
N LEU A 55 19.47 -13.63 55.17
CA LEU A 55 19.18 -12.20 55.11
C LEU A 55 17.72 -11.95 54.71
N TYR A 56 16.76 -12.41 55.50
CA TYR A 56 15.35 -12.27 55.13
C TYR A 56 14.98 -10.80 54.83
N PRO A 57 14.27 -10.50 53.73
CA PRO A 57 13.65 -11.43 52.78
C PRO A 57 14.50 -11.76 51.54
N PHE A 58 15.80 -11.49 51.49
CA PHE A 58 16.59 -11.58 50.25
C PHE A 58 16.77 -13.00 49.71
N PHE A 59 16.98 -14.02 50.55
CA PHE A 59 17.09 -15.41 50.11
C PHE A 59 16.20 -16.34 50.93
N GLU A 60 15.44 -17.18 50.25
CA GLU A 60 14.55 -18.19 50.82
C GLU A 60 14.74 -19.51 50.08
N TYR A 61 14.82 -20.59 50.85
CA TYR A 61 14.78 -21.96 50.38
C TYR A 61 13.70 -22.70 51.16
N GLU A 62 12.81 -23.40 50.45
CA GLU A 62 11.76 -24.20 51.06
C GLU A 62 11.63 -25.51 50.29
N LYS A 63 11.70 -26.64 50.98
CA LYS A 63 11.50 -27.97 50.39
C LYS A 63 10.47 -28.74 51.19
N ASP A 64 9.37 -29.12 50.55
CA ASP A 64 8.39 -30.04 51.08
C ASP A 64 8.27 -31.30 50.20
N LYS A 65 7.27 -32.16 50.46
CA LYS A 65 7.07 -33.40 49.69
C LYS A 65 6.73 -33.15 48.22
N GLU A 66 6.12 -32.01 47.90
CA GLU A 66 5.58 -31.72 46.57
C GLU A 66 6.40 -30.67 45.82
N ARG A 67 7.14 -29.80 46.53
CA ARG A 67 7.80 -28.61 46.00
C ARG A 67 9.18 -28.38 46.59
N THR A 68 10.12 -27.96 45.74
CA THR A 68 11.37 -27.29 46.12
C THR A 68 11.37 -25.86 45.60
N LEU A 69 11.55 -24.87 46.47
CA LEU A 69 11.57 -23.43 46.20
C LEU A 69 12.95 -22.87 46.53
N HIS A 70 13.49 -22.06 45.62
CA HIS A 70 14.68 -21.23 45.79
C HIS A 70 14.35 -19.81 45.33
N SER A 71 14.28 -18.85 46.24
CA SER A 71 13.93 -17.46 45.93
C SER A 71 15.06 -16.51 46.31
N PHE A 72 15.41 -15.62 45.40
CA PHE A 72 16.32 -14.50 45.59
C PHE A 72 15.55 -13.20 45.32
N TYR A 73 15.00 -12.61 46.36
CA TYR A 73 14.09 -11.48 46.25
C TYR A 73 14.83 -10.14 46.02
N PRO A 74 14.20 -9.20 45.28
CA PRO A 74 12.96 -9.34 44.50
C PRO A 74 13.20 -9.90 43.09
N LEU A 75 14.35 -10.51 42.80
CA LEU A 75 14.81 -10.70 41.42
C LEU A 75 14.29 -11.97 40.76
N ILE A 76 14.40 -13.12 41.42
CA ILE A 76 14.10 -14.42 40.82
C ILE A 76 13.61 -15.42 41.87
N SER A 77 12.66 -16.27 41.49
CA SER A 77 12.21 -17.41 42.29
C SER A 77 12.12 -18.63 41.41
N PHE A 78 12.74 -19.72 41.80
CA PHE A 78 12.71 -21.02 41.13
C PHE A 78 11.92 -21.98 42.01
N SER A 79 10.84 -22.56 41.49
CA SER A 79 10.05 -23.58 42.18
C SER A 79 9.90 -24.82 41.30
N GLU A 80 10.28 -25.97 41.82
CA GLU A 80 10.15 -27.28 41.17
C GLU A 80 9.10 -28.09 41.93
N PHE A 81 7.98 -28.35 41.27
CA PHE A 81 6.91 -29.25 41.70
C PHE A 81 7.09 -30.62 41.02
N SER A 82 6.46 -31.67 41.56
CA SER A 82 6.49 -33.02 40.97
C SER A 82 6.00 -33.10 39.51
N TYR A 83 5.19 -32.14 39.07
CA TYR A 83 4.61 -32.08 37.72
C TYR A 83 4.97 -30.81 36.94
N GLU A 84 5.75 -29.88 37.53
CA GLU A 84 5.97 -28.56 36.95
C GLU A 84 7.25 -27.90 37.46
N THR A 85 8.06 -27.35 36.55
CA THR A 85 9.12 -26.40 36.91
C THR A 85 8.66 -24.98 36.60
N ARG A 86 8.83 -24.07 37.56
CA ARG A 86 8.43 -22.66 37.43
C ARG A 86 9.55 -21.72 37.84
N ILE A 87 9.75 -20.64 37.08
CA ILE A 87 10.69 -19.56 37.38
C ILE A 87 9.95 -18.23 37.29
N ASP A 88 9.83 -17.51 38.40
CA ASP A 88 9.30 -16.15 38.45
C ASP A 88 10.45 -15.14 38.47
N PHE A 89 10.41 -14.13 37.60
CA PHE A 89 11.29 -12.96 37.63
C PHE A 89 10.59 -11.82 38.38
N LEU A 90 11.32 -10.85 38.96
CA LEU A 90 10.77 -9.61 39.54
C LEU A 90 9.65 -9.82 40.59
N PHE A 91 9.81 -10.81 41.47
CA PHE A 91 8.88 -11.10 42.57
C PHE A 91 8.93 -10.00 43.65
N PRO A 92 7.81 -9.52 44.26
CA PRO A 92 6.44 -10.06 44.25
C PRO A 92 5.51 -9.46 43.20
N PHE A 93 5.96 -8.49 42.40
CA PHE A 93 5.12 -7.83 41.41
C PHE A 93 4.50 -8.84 40.42
N THR A 94 5.22 -9.93 40.15
CA THR A 94 4.76 -11.03 39.29
C THR A 94 3.75 -11.99 39.93
N ARG A 95 3.63 -12.04 41.27
CA ARG A 95 2.60 -12.86 41.92
C ARG A 95 1.19 -12.33 41.65
N TYR A 96 1.06 -11.01 41.46
CA TYR A 96 -0.22 -10.35 41.14
C TYR A 96 -0.42 -10.12 39.64
N LEU A 97 0.65 -9.95 38.86
CA LEU A 97 0.57 -9.58 37.44
C LEU A 97 0.99 -10.69 36.46
N SER A 98 1.49 -11.83 36.94
CA SER A 98 2.09 -12.89 36.10
C SER A 98 3.20 -12.37 35.16
N ALA A 99 3.83 -11.26 35.53
CA ALA A 99 4.69 -10.46 34.64
C ALA A 99 6.15 -10.95 34.63
N GLY A 100 6.41 -12.17 34.17
CA GLY A 100 7.76 -12.74 34.22
C GLY A 100 7.77 -14.18 34.71
N VAL A 101 7.02 -15.08 34.09
CA VAL A 101 6.89 -16.47 34.55
C VAL A 101 7.33 -17.42 33.44
N TYR A 102 8.33 -18.25 33.71
CA TYR A 102 8.60 -19.47 32.95
C TYR A 102 7.90 -20.63 33.64
N ARG A 103 7.17 -21.45 32.89
CA ARG A 103 6.47 -22.62 33.38
C ARG A 103 6.73 -23.78 32.43
N LYS A 104 7.08 -24.95 32.94
CA LYS A 104 7.28 -26.17 32.14
C LYS A 104 6.61 -27.35 32.82
N LYS A 105 5.64 -27.97 32.16
CA LYS A 105 5.05 -29.27 32.51
C LYS A 105 5.57 -30.35 31.53
N SER A 106 5.09 -31.58 31.63
CA SER A 106 5.48 -32.68 30.73
C SER A 106 5.34 -32.33 29.25
N ASP A 107 4.19 -31.73 28.88
CA ASP A 107 3.81 -31.49 27.49
C ASP A 107 3.64 -29.99 27.17
N GLU A 108 3.73 -29.12 28.18
CA GLU A 108 3.46 -27.68 28.06
C GLU A 108 4.69 -26.88 28.47
N THR A 109 5.01 -25.81 27.75
CA THR A 109 5.98 -24.82 28.18
C THR A 109 5.45 -23.42 27.90
N GLU A 110 5.41 -22.59 28.93
CA GLU A 110 4.93 -21.21 28.87
C GLU A 110 6.05 -20.27 29.37
N LEU A 111 6.15 -19.09 28.77
CA LEU A 111 7.06 -18.04 29.20
C LEU A 111 6.39 -16.68 28.97
N TYR A 112 6.11 -15.96 30.05
CA TYR A 112 5.50 -14.64 30.01
C TYR A 112 6.50 -13.60 30.50
N LEU A 113 6.70 -12.53 29.74
CA LEU A 113 7.43 -11.33 30.16
C LEU A 113 6.60 -10.12 29.76
N ILE A 114 5.47 -9.93 30.42
CA ILE A 114 4.50 -8.87 30.12
C ILE A 114 5.13 -7.50 30.48
N PRO A 115 4.93 -6.45 29.65
CA PRO A 115 4.15 -6.41 28.41
C PRO A 115 4.91 -6.89 27.17
N PHE A 116 6.19 -7.22 27.29
CA PHE A 116 7.11 -7.37 26.17
C PHE A 116 6.84 -8.60 25.30
N PHE A 117 6.69 -9.78 25.89
CA PHE A 117 6.36 -10.97 25.11
C PHE A 117 5.69 -12.08 25.93
N SER A 118 5.05 -13.01 25.24
CA SER A 118 4.63 -14.29 25.80
C SER A 118 4.91 -15.41 24.80
N TYR A 119 5.26 -16.58 25.29
CA TYR A 119 5.53 -17.78 24.52
C TYR A 119 4.78 -18.94 25.17
N SER A 120 4.17 -19.80 24.39
CA SER A 120 3.46 -21.00 24.86
C SER A 120 3.58 -22.10 23.83
N THR A 121 3.90 -23.31 24.25
CA THR A 121 3.84 -24.52 23.43
C THR A 121 3.13 -25.62 24.20
N ASP A 122 2.26 -26.35 23.54
CA ASP A 122 1.54 -27.54 24.03
C ASP A 122 1.73 -28.65 23.00
N GLN A 123 2.44 -29.70 23.39
CA GLN A 123 2.76 -30.83 22.53
C GLN A 123 1.56 -31.72 22.25
N LYS A 124 0.56 -31.78 23.16
CA LYS A 124 -0.63 -32.63 22.98
C LYS A 124 -1.52 -32.13 21.87
N THR A 125 -1.70 -30.82 21.79
CA THR A 125 -2.51 -30.16 20.77
C THR A 125 -1.68 -29.59 19.62
N ASN A 126 -0.38 -29.90 19.58
CA ASN A 126 0.60 -29.30 18.68
C ASN A 126 0.44 -27.77 18.54
N ARG A 127 0.15 -27.11 19.67
CA ARG A 127 -0.15 -25.68 19.69
C ARG A 127 1.11 -24.92 20.06
N PHE A 128 1.39 -23.90 19.29
CA PHE A 128 2.44 -22.93 19.55
C PHE A 128 1.82 -21.53 19.52
N THR A 129 2.23 -20.66 20.42
CA THR A 129 1.77 -19.27 20.47
C THR A 129 2.91 -18.38 20.93
N PHE A 130 3.09 -17.25 20.27
CA PHE A 130 4.08 -16.24 20.58
C PHE A 130 3.46 -14.87 20.39
N ASN A 131 3.50 -14.03 21.42
CA ASN A 131 3.02 -12.65 21.37
C ASN A 131 4.17 -11.71 21.71
N LEU A 132 4.18 -10.52 21.10
CA LEU A 132 5.04 -9.40 21.49
C LEU A 132 4.17 -8.17 21.78
N LEU A 133 4.63 -7.35 22.72
CA LEU A 133 4.08 -6.03 23.05
C LEU A 133 2.56 -6.07 23.24
N LEU A 134 2.08 -6.77 24.27
CA LEU A 134 0.64 -6.92 24.56
C LEU A 134 -0.18 -7.45 23.37
N SER A 135 0.36 -8.42 22.64
CA SER A 135 -0.29 -9.00 21.45
C SER A 135 -0.49 -8.03 20.30
N LEU A 136 0.20 -6.87 20.30
CA LEU A 136 0.33 -6.06 19.10
C LEU A 136 0.92 -6.89 17.97
N PHE A 137 1.85 -7.81 18.27
CA PHE A 137 2.22 -8.89 17.37
C PHE A 137 1.87 -10.24 18.00
N SER A 138 1.28 -11.13 17.21
CA SER A 138 0.90 -12.48 17.63
C SER A 138 1.17 -13.47 16.52
N PHE A 139 1.74 -14.61 16.85
CA PHE A 139 1.97 -15.74 15.97
C PHE A 139 1.45 -16.98 16.69
N SER A 140 0.65 -17.80 16.03
CA SER A 140 0.23 -19.08 16.58
C SER A 140 0.07 -20.15 15.51
N THR A 141 0.42 -21.38 15.84
CA THR A 141 0.10 -22.57 15.06
C THR A 141 -0.65 -23.53 15.95
N GLN A 142 -1.68 -24.21 15.45
CA GLN A 142 -2.39 -25.26 16.18
C GLN A 142 -2.91 -26.27 15.18
N ASP A 143 -2.40 -27.50 15.22
CA ASP A 143 -2.76 -28.58 14.29
C ASP A 143 -2.69 -28.17 12.81
N THR A 144 -3.82 -27.71 12.28
CA THR A 144 -4.01 -27.30 10.89
C THR A 144 -4.32 -25.81 10.75
N GLU A 145 -4.24 -25.03 11.81
CA GLU A 145 -4.42 -23.59 11.79
C GLU A 145 -3.08 -22.86 12.00
N PHE A 146 -2.86 -21.85 11.17
CA PHE A 146 -1.75 -20.91 11.28
C PHE A 146 -2.32 -19.51 11.37
N THR A 147 -1.90 -18.73 12.37
CA THR A 147 -2.33 -17.35 12.57
C THR A 147 -1.14 -16.43 12.82
N LEU A 148 -1.12 -15.27 12.17
CA LEU A 148 -0.15 -14.20 12.32
C LEU A 148 -0.89 -12.86 12.39
N ARG A 149 -0.68 -12.06 13.43
CA ARG A 149 -1.36 -10.78 13.62
C ARG A 149 -0.35 -9.69 13.99
N LEU A 150 -0.54 -8.51 13.42
CA LEU A 150 0.10 -7.27 13.81
C LEU A 150 -1.00 -6.23 14.02
N PHE A 151 -1.68 -6.26 15.16
CA PHE A 151 -2.86 -5.43 15.41
C PHE A 151 -2.52 -3.93 15.53
N PRO A 152 -3.35 -3.02 15.00
CA PRO A 152 -4.54 -3.24 14.16
C PRO A 152 -4.21 -3.35 12.66
N LEU A 153 -2.93 -3.33 12.29
CA LEU A 153 -2.48 -3.15 10.92
C LEU A 153 -2.74 -4.36 10.04
N PHE A 154 -2.59 -5.57 10.58
CA PHE A 154 -2.60 -6.80 9.79
C PHE A 154 -3.03 -8.02 10.61
N GLY A 155 -3.68 -8.96 9.94
CA GLY A 155 -3.93 -10.30 10.45
C GLY A 155 -4.00 -11.30 9.30
N TYR A 156 -3.50 -12.50 9.50
CA TYR A 156 -3.54 -13.59 8.53
C TYR A 156 -3.82 -14.88 9.30
N THR A 157 -4.86 -15.60 8.90
CA THR A 157 -5.23 -16.89 9.45
C THR A 157 -5.43 -17.87 8.29
N ARG A 158 -4.84 -19.07 8.38
CA ARG A 158 -4.96 -20.13 7.39
C ARG A 158 -5.37 -21.42 8.09
N ASN A 159 -6.49 -22.00 7.67
CA ASN A 159 -6.91 -23.33 8.11
C ASN A 159 -6.70 -24.32 6.96
N TYR A 160 -5.74 -25.24 7.11
CA TYR A 160 -5.40 -26.24 6.11
C TYR A 160 -6.50 -27.29 5.92
N ASN A 161 -7.22 -27.67 6.99
CA ASN A 161 -8.31 -28.65 6.90
C ASN A 161 -9.51 -28.11 6.15
N ALA A 162 -9.95 -26.90 6.49
CA ALA A 162 -11.06 -26.24 5.81
C ALA A 162 -10.65 -25.58 4.47
N ASN A 163 -9.35 -25.60 4.15
CA ASN A 163 -8.74 -24.87 3.04
C ASN A 163 -9.12 -23.37 3.03
N THR A 164 -9.35 -22.77 4.20
CA THR A 164 -9.75 -21.37 4.33
C THR A 164 -8.55 -20.48 4.60
N THR A 165 -8.56 -19.28 4.02
CA THR A 165 -7.61 -18.20 4.30
C THR A 165 -8.38 -16.96 4.66
N GLU A 166 -8.06 -16.36 5.79
CA GLU A 166 -8.51 -15.04 6.19
C GLU A 166 -7.32 -14.11 6.26
N PHE A 167 -7.52 -12.89 5.80
CA PHE A 167 -6.53 -11.84 5.81
C PHE A 167 -7.23 -10.55 6.20
N SER A 168 -6.65 -9.76 7.10
CA SER A 168 -7.18 -8.46 7.51
C SER A 168 -6.08 -7.42 7.41
N PHE A 169 -6.48 -6.20 7.06
CA PHE A 169 -5.61 -5.04 6.97
C PHE A 169 -6.34 -3.85 7.53
N LEU A 170 -5.67 -3.06 8.36
CA LEU A 170 -6.28 -1.93 9.08
C LEU A 170 -7.58 -2.35 9.78
N TYR A 171 -7.55 -3.47 10.50
CA TYR A 171 -8.73 -4.06 11.14
C TYR A 171 -9.50 -2.99 11.95
N PRO A 172 -10.85 -2.90 11.81
CA PRO A 172 -11.74 -3.80 11.08
C PRO A 172 -12.05 -3.36 9.63
N LEU A 173 -11.31 -2.38 9.08
CA LEU A 173 -11.66 -1.76 7.79
C LEU A 173 -11.51 -2.74 6.62
N GLY A 174 -10.39 -3.47 6.57
CA GLY A 174 -10.06 -4.41 5.51
C GLY A 174 -10.11 -5.87 5.97
N LEU A 175 -10.89 -6.69 5.28
CA LEU A 175 -11.01 -8.14 5.52
C LEU A 175 -11.15 -8.88 4.19
N TYR A 176 -10.30 -9.86 3.97
CA TYR A 176 -10.33 -10.82 2.89
C TYR A 176 -10.58 -12.20 3.49
N SER A 177 -11.45 -12.99 2.88
CA SER A 177 -11.68 -14.39 3.27
C SER A 177 -11.91 -15.24 2.02
N SER A 178 -11.24 -16.39 1.95
CA SER A 178 -11.33 -17.33 0.83
C SER A 178 -11.49 -18.74 1.38
N SER A 179 -12.44 -19.48 0.82
CA SER A 179 -12.71 -20.89 1.03
C SER A 179 -12.93 -21.56 -0.34
N PRO A 180 -13.03 -22.91 -0.41
CA PRO A 180 -13.36 -23.59 -1.67
C PRO A 180 -14.70 -23.15 -2.27
N GLU A 181 -15.66 -22.76 -1.42
CA GLU A 181 -17.02 -22.41 -1.84
C GLU A 181 -17.19 -20.91 -2.05
N LYS A 182 -16.44 -20.09 -1.32
CA LYS A 182 -16.67 -18.64 -1.26
C LYS A 182 -15.38 -17.85 -1.25
N TYR A 183 -15.45 -16.67 -1.85
CA TYR A 183 -14.40 -15.68 -1.83
C TYR A 183 -15.01 -14.33 -1.45
N SER A 184 -14.41 -13.59 -0.53
CA SER A 184 -14.89 -12.27 -0.13
C SER A 184 -13.75 -11.31 0.16
N LEU A 185 -13.96 -10.04 -0.17
CA LEU A 185 -13.10 -8.92 0.16
C LEU A 185 -13.96 -7.75 0.61
N ARG A 186 -13.67 -7.22 1.79
CA ARG A 186 -14.36 -6.10 2.41
C ARG A 186 -13.33 -5.02 2.73
N PHE A 187 -13.61 -3.81 2.31
CA PHE A 187 -12.86 -2.61 2.64
C PHE A 187 -13.84 -1.47 2.91
N VAL A 188 -14.38 -1.42 4.12
CA VAL A 188 -15.50 -0.52 4.46
C VAL A 188 -15.02 0.94 4.57
N PRO A 189 -15.79 1.92 4.06
CA PRO A 189 -17.06 1.80 3.32
C PRO A 189 -16.88 1.69 1.80
N PHE A 190 -15.66 1.55 1.31
CA PHE A 190 -15.32 1.71 -0.10
C PHE A 190 -15.68 0.52 -0.99
N LEU A 191 -15.51 -0.71 -0.50
CA LEU A 191 -15.73 -1.92 -1.30
C LEU A 191 -16.24 -3.06 -0.42
N TRP A 192 -17.17 -3.84 -0.94
CA TRP A 192 -17.45 -5.18 -0.45
C TRP A 192 -17.74 -6.09 -1.63
N TYR A 193 -16.86 -7.03 -1.90
CA TYR A 193 -16.95 -8.02 -2.97
C TYR A 193 -17.16 -9.41 -2.37
N LEU A 194 -18.07 -10.18 -2.95
CA LEU A 194 -18.38 -11.56 -2.59
C LEU A 194 -18.54 -12.37 -3.88
N ARG A 195 -17.95 -13.55 -3.91
CA ARG A 195 -18.14 -14.53 -4.97
C ARG A 195 -18.48 -15.87 -4.35
N ASP A 196 -19.57 -16.45 -4.79
CA ASP A 196 -20.02 -17.77 -4.39
C ASP A 196 -19.86 -18.72 -5.59
N TYR A 197 -18.98 -19.71 -5.45
CA TYR A 197 -18.68 -20.65 -6.52
C TYR A 197 -19.79 -21.68 -6.69
N ALA A 198 -20.60 -21.95 -5.65
CA ALA A 198 -21.67 -22.94 -5.72
C ALA A 198 -22.85 -22.43 -6.57
N SER A 199 -23.20 -21.14 -6.44
CA SER A 199 -24.21 -20.47 -7.27
C SER A 199 -23.63 -19.83 -8.53
N ASN A 200 -22.30 -19.75 -8.65
CA ASN A 200 -21.59 -18.92 -9.62
C ASN A 200 -22.08 -17.45 -9.60
N SER A 201 -22.37 -16.94 -8.40
CA SER A 201 -22.81 -15.57 -8.20
C SER A 201 -21.68 -14.64 -7.76
N VAL A 202 -21.82 -13.36 -8.11
CA VAL A 202 -20.90 -12.29 -7.72
C VAL A 202 -21.73 -11.12 -7.19
N GLU A 203 -21.40 -10.66 -6.00
CA GLU A 203 -21.94 -9.45 -5.39
C GLU A 203 -20.81 -8.46 -5.16
N MET A 204 -21.02 -7.19 -5.46
CA MET A 204 -20.03 -6.15 -5.22
C MET A 204 -20.72 -4.83 -4.87
N ASP A 205 -20.55 -4.36 -3.65
CA ASP A 205 -20.86 -2.99 -3.26
C ASP A 205 -19.61 -2.12 -3.40
N PHE A 206 -19.79 -0.91 -3.91
CA PHE A 206 -18.75 0.11 -4.00
C PHE A 206 -19.30 1.44 -3.46
N LEU A 207 -18.52 2.11 -2.61
CA LEU A 207 -18.98 3.25 -1.81
C LEU A 207 -20.30 2.92 -1.08
N TYR A 208 -20.32 1.82 -0.35
CA TYR A 208 -21.54 1.30 0.30
C TYR A 208 -22.29 2.42 1.06
N PRO A 209 -23.61 2.58 0.84
CA PRO A 209 -24.52 1.76 0.02
C PRO A 209 -24.81 2.33 -1.39
N LEU A 210 -23.96 3.22 -1.91
CA LEU A 210 -24.25 3.97 -3.14
C LEU A 210 -24.18 3.09 -4.39
N GLY A 211 -23.12 2.33 -4.56
CA GLY A 211 -22.90 1.44 -5.70
C GLY A 211 -23.10 -0.02 -5.35
N GLN A 212 -23.83 -0.77 -6.17
CA GLN A 212 -24.06 -2.19 -6.01
C GLN A 212 -24.01 -2.89 -7.37
N TYR A 213 -23.42 -4.07 -7.42
CA TYR A 213 -23.35 -4.94 -8.58
C TYR A 213 -23.70 -6.35 -8.11
N PHE A 214 -24.51 -7.05 -8.90
CA PHE A 214 -24.93 -8.41 -8.63
C PHE A 214 -24.97 -9.18 -9.95
N SER A 215 -24.47 -10.41 -9.97
CA SER A 215 -24.43 -11.25 -11.16
C SER A 215 -24.64 -12.70 -10.78
N GLU A 216 -25.45 -13.40 -11.54
CA GLU A 216 -25.77 -14.82 -11.44
C GLU A 216 -25.87 -15.41 -12.86
N PRO A 217 -25.85 -16.75 -13.01
CA PRO A 217 -26.10 -17.36 -14.32
C PRO A 217 -27.41 -16.84 -14.94
N GLY A 218 -27.31 -16.22 -16.11
CA GLY A 218 -28.46 -15.68 -16.84
C GLY A 218 -28.95 -14.29 -16.38
N SER A 219 -28.38 -13.69 -15.32
CA SER A 219 -28.80 -12.36 -14.87
C SER A 219 -27.68 -11.51 -14.27
N TYR A 220 -27.76 -10.19 -14.44
CA TYR A 220 -26.94 -9.25 -13.69
C TYR A 220 -27.65 -7.92 -13.45
N SER A 221 -27.24 -7.21 -12.41
CA SER A 221 -27.73 -5.88 -12.10
C SER A 221 -26.62 -4.98 -11.58
N VAL A 222 -26.72 -3.69 -11.91
CA VAL A 222 -25.82 -2.62 -11.47
C VAL A 222 -26.68 -1.48 -10.95
N ARG A 223 -26.36 -0.93 -9.80
CA ARG A 223 -27.06 0.19 -9.20
C ARG A 223 -26.05 1.20 -8.73
N PHE A 224 -26.31 2.47 -9.00
CA PHE A 224 -25.62 3.59 -8.37
C PHE A 224 -26.66 4.58 -7.89
N PHE A 225 -27.04 4.54 -6.62
CA PHE A 225 -28.11 5.37 -6.08
C PHE A 225 -27.63 6.81 -5.84
N PRO A 226 -28.44 7.84 -6.21
CA PRO A 226 -29.73 7.78 -6.90
C PRO A 226 -29.63 7.85 -8.44
N LEU A 227 -28.43 7.80 -9.01
CA LEU A 227 -28.18 8.08 -10.42
C LEU A 227 -28.75 7.05 -11.38
N PHE A 228 -28.55 5.75 -11.19
CA PHE A 228 -29.07 4.75 -12.12
C PHE A 228 -29.24 3.35 -11.51
N ARG A 229 -30.03 2.52 -12.19
CA ARG A 229 -30.16 1.08 -11.93
C ARG A 229 -30.34 0.34 -13.25
N TYR A 230 -29.39 -0.51 -13.60
CA TYR A 230 -29.44 -1.44 -14.72
C TYR A 230 -29.72 -2.86 -14.19
N LYS A 231 -30.58 -3.62 -14.85
CA LYS A 231 -30.83 -5.04 -14.60
C LYS A 231 -31.08 -5.74 -15.94
N LYS A 232 -30.39 -6.85 -16.18
CA LYS A 232 -30.60 -7.71 -17.34
C LYS A 232 -30.73 -9.15 -16.88
N ASP A 233 -31.83 -9.78 -17.27
CA ASP A 233 -32.11 -11.21 -17.10
C ASP A 233 -32.17 -11.84 -18.51
N GLU A 234 -32.33 -13.16 -18.63
CA GLU A 234 -32.30 -13.88 -19.92
C GLU A 234 -33.23 -13.27 -20.99
N THR A 235 -34.41 -12.82 -20.57
CA THR A 235 -35.47 -12.32 -21.46
C THR A 235 -35.69 -10.82 -21.35
N ARG A 236 -35.06 -10.13 -20.38
CA ARG A 236 -35.44 -8.74 -20.02
C ARG A 236 -34.24 -7.86 -19.75
N THR A 237 -34.28 -6.63 -20.24
CA THR A 237 -33.35 -5.55 -19.92
C THR A 237 -34.14 -4.39 -19.33
N ASN A 238 -33.68 -3.83 -18.21
CA ASN A 238 -34.35 -2.75 -17.50
C ASN A 238 -33.29 -1.76 -16.98
N PHE A 239 -33.36 -0.52 -17.41
CA PHE A 239 -32.44 0.54 -17.04
C PHE A 239 -33.22 1.75 -16.54
N HIS A 240 -32.92 2.22 -15.34
CA HIS A 240 -33.48 3.42 -14.74
C HIS A 240 -32.35 4.43 -14.59
N PHE A 241 -32.62 5.72 -14.82
CA PHE A 241 -31.66 6.78 -14.58
C PHE A 241 -32.32 8.02 -13.98
N LEU A 242 -31.53 8.83 -13.27
CA LEU A 242 -31.91 10.05 -12.56
C LEU A 242 -33.12 9.83 -11.64
N ALA A 243 -32.97 8.99 -10.61
CA ALA A 243 -34.04 8.71 -9.65
C ALA A 243 -35.39 8.33 -10.28
N TYR A 244 -35.35 7.45 -11.30
CA TYR A 244 -36.53 6.95 -12.04
C TYR A 244 -37.21 7.96 -12.97
N LEU A 245 -36.64 9.14 -13.19
CA LEU A 245 -37.12 10.06 -14.24
C LEU A 245 -36.96 9.43 -15.63
N GLY A 246 -35.86 8.70 -15.83
CA GLY A 246 -35.59 7.93 -17.03
C GLY A 246 -35.77 6.43 -16.82
N ARG A 247 -36.40 5.75 -17.78
CA ARG A 247 -36.53 4.29 -17.81
C ARG A 247 -36.42 3.76 -19.24
N TYR A 248 -35.58 2.76 -19.44
CA TYR A 248 -35.56 1.90 -20.61
C TYR A 248 -35.92 0.47 -20.18
N TYR A 249 -36.79 -0.18 -20.91
CA TYR A 249 -37.22 -1.55 -20.67
C TYR A 249 -37.29 -2.27 -22.01
N LYS A 250 -36.76 -3.48 -22.10
CA LYS A 250 -36.86 -4.32 -23.29
C LYS A 250 -37.08 -5.76 -22.87
N ASP A 251 -38.05 -6.43 -23.46
CA ASP A 251 -38.19 -7.88 -23.42
C ASP A 251 -38.38 -8.45 -24.82
N GLU A 252 -38.74 -9.73 -24.93
CA GLU A 252 -38.95 -10.41 -26.21
C GLU A 252 -40.05 -9.77 -27.08
N ASN A 253 -41.03 -9.13 -26.44
CA ASN A 253 -42.20 -8.59 -27.12
C ASN A 253 -42.19 -7.06 -27.14
N GLU A 254 -41.59 -6.40 -26.16
CA GLU A 254 -41.79 -4.97 -25.98
C GLU A 254 -40.48 -4.22 -25.73
N THR A 255 -40.36 -3.03 -26.28
CA THR A 255 -39.30 -2.07 -25.99
C THR A 255 -39.93 -0.75 -25.57
N HIS A 256 -39.63 -0.27 -24.37
CA HIS A 256 -40.09 1.00 -23.82
C HIS A 256 -38.90 1.88 -23.46
N PHE A 257 -38.95 3.16 -23.81
CA PHE A 257 -38.04 4.19 -23.34
C PHE A 257 -38.87 5.38 -22.85
N ARG A 258 -38.63 5.85 -21.63
CA ARG A 258 -39.37 6.94 -21.01
C ARG A 258 -38.39 7.90 -20.35
N PHE A 259 -38.60 9.18 -20.55
CA PHE A 259 -37.94 10.25 -19.80
C PHE A 259 -39.02 11.23 -19.34
N PHE A 260 -39.60 10.96 -18.19
CA PHE A 260 -40.78 11.65 -17.69
C PHE A 260 -40.45 13.09 -17.24
N PRO A 261 -41.33 14.07 -17.52
CA PRO A 261 -42.57 13.97 -18.30
C PRO A 261 -42.38 14.21 -19.81
N PHE A 262 -41.14 14.38 -20.29
CA PHE A 262 -40.88 14.97 -21.61
C PHE A 262 -40.99 14.01 -22.80
N PHE A 263 -40.63 12.74 -22.62
CA PHE A 263 -40.50 11.79 -23.71
C PHE A 263 -40.97 10.39 -23.30
N SER A 264 -41.64 9.68 -24.21
CA SER A 264 -41.89 8.25 -24.10
C SER A 264 -41.93 7.61 -25.48
N PHE A 265 -41.36 6.44 -25.61
CA PHE A 265 -41.42 5.59 -26.79
C PHE A 265 -41.74 4.18 -26.33
N SER A 266 -42.64 3.50 -27.00
CA SER A 266 -42.85 2.06 -26.85
C SER A 266 -42.97 1.40 -28.21
N SER A 267 -42.52 0.17 -28.31
CA SER A 267 -42.63 -0.69 -29.48
C SER A 267 -43.07 -2.06 -28.99
N GLU A 268 -44.12 -2.58 -29.59
CA GLU A 268 -44.68 -3.92 -29.48
C GLU A 268 -44.53 -4.59 -30.86
N PRO A 269 -44.61 -5.93 -31.02
CA PRO A 269 -44.46 -6.59 -32.32
C PRO A 269 -45.38 -6.02 -33.42
N TYR A 270 -46.51 -5.44 -33.03
CA TYR A 270 -47.52 -4.92 -33.96
C TYR A 270 -47.86 -3.45 -33.73
N ALA A 271 -47.12 -2.73 -32.90
CA ALA A 271 -47.42 -1.32 -32.67
C ALA A 271 -46.18 -0.55 -32.21
N TRP A 272 -46.14 0.75 -32.47
CA TRP A 272 -45.24 1.63 -31.74
C TRP A 272 -45.98 2.88 -31.31
N THR A 273 -45.61 3.39 -30.15
CA THR A 273 -46.12 4.61 -29.55
C THR A 273 -44.97 5.56 -29.31
N PHE A 274 -45.17 6.83 -29.60
CA PHE A 274 -44.22 7.90 -29.43
C PHE A 274 -44.90 9.08 -28.75
N PHE A 275 -44.23 9.68 -27.79
CA PHE A 275 -44.70 10.82 -27.03
C PHE A 275 -43.53 11.77 -26.82
N ILE A 276 -43.69 13.03 -27.24
CA ILE A 276 -42.84 14.15 -26.86
C ILE A 276 -43.79 15.21 -26.38
N MET A 277 -43.79 15.56 -25.10
CA MET A 277 -44.77 16.50 -24.56
C MET A 277 -44.81 17.80 -25.39
N PRO A 278 -46.00 18.22 -25.89
CA PRO A 278 -47.35 17.64 -25.70
C PRO A 278 -47.81 16.60 -26.75
N PHE A 279 -47.03 16.31 -27.77
CA PHE A 279 -47.36 15.42 -28.89
C PHE A 279 -47.36 13.94 -28.53
N TYR A 280 -48.32 13.21 -29.08
CA TYR A 280 -48.50 11.76 -28.99
C TYR A 280 -48.78 11.18 -30.38
N ARG A 281 -48.19 10.03 -30.69
CA ARG A 281 -48.43 9.28 -31.93
C ARG A 281 -48.39 7.79 -31.63
N ARG A 282 -49.36 7.02 -32.12
CA ARG A 282 -49.39 5.55 -32.08
C ARG A 282 -49.66 5.01 -33.47
N GLN A 283 -48.88 4.04 -33.90
CA GLN A 283 -49.07 3.32 -35.15
C GLN A 283 -49.22 1.84 -34.84
N GLU A 284 -50.24 1.19 -35.42
CA GLU A 284 -50.53 -0.24 -35.27
C GLU A 284 -50.47 -0.92 -36.63
N PHE A 285 -49.95 -2.14 -36.69
CA PHE A 285 -49.85 -2.97 -37.88
C PHE A 285 -50.77 -4.18 -37.71
N VAL A 286 -51.82 -4.24 -38.52
CA VAL A 286 -52.74 -5.37 -38.56
C VAL A 286 -52.49 -6.13 -39.85
N TYR A 287 -52.18 -7.41 -39.76
CA TYR A 287 -52.08 -8.27 -40.92
C TYR A 287 -53.49 -8.73 -41.30
N ASP A 288 -53.88 -8.53 -42.57
CA ASP A 288 -55.12 -9.11 -43.07
C ASP A 288 -54.98 -10.64 -43.27
N GLU A 289 -56.10 -11.32 -43.57
CA GLU A 289 -56.14 -12.77 -43.81
C GLU A 289 -55.21 -13.24 -44.94
N LYS A 290 -54.72 -12.32 -45.79
CA LYS A 290 -53.80 -12.59 -46.90
C LYS A 290 -52.35 -12.25 -46.57
N GLY A 291 -52.05 -11.87 -45.32
CA GLY A 291 -50.71 -11.45 -44.88
C GLY A 291 -50.33 -10.03 -45.32
N LYS A 292 -51.25 -9.23 -45.85
CA LYS A 292 -50.98 -7.84 -46.23
C LYS A 292 -51.04 -6.94 -45.00
N VAL A 293 -50.03 -6.11 -44.83
CA VAL A 293 -49.93 -5.16 -43.72
C VAL A 293 -50.92 -4.02 -43.91
N VAL A 294 -51.86 -3.88 -42.98
CA VAL A 294 -52.76 -2.74 -42.83
C VAL A 294 -52.29 -1.90 -41.65
N THR A 295 -51.76 -0.71 -41.95
CA THR A 295 -51.29 0.23 -40.93
C THR A 295 -52.41 1.15 -40.47
N TYR A 296 -52.65 1.22 -39.17
CA TYR A 296 -53.54 2.19 -38.51
C TYR A 296 -52.70 3.23 -37.78
N GLU A 297 -53.08 4.50 -37.90
CA GLU A 297 -52.32 5.61 -37.30
C GLU A 297 -53.24 6.53 -36.49
N ARG A 298 -52.84 6.82 -35.25
CA ARG A 298 -53.49 7.78 -34.36
C ARG A 298 -52.46 8.81 -33.92
N SER A 299 -52.76 10.10 -34.07
CA SER A 299 -51.90 11.18 -33.59
C SER A 299 -52.73 12.14 -32.73
N ALA A 300 -52.20 12.58 -31.60
CA ALA A 300 -52.88 13.51 -30.70
C ALA A 300 -51.92 14.57 -30.16
N ILE A 301 -52.44 15.77 -29.86
CA ILE A 301 -51.76 16.80 -29.07
C ILE A 301 -52.39 16.76 -27.68
N TYR A 302 -51.68 16.23 -26.70
CA TYR A 302 -52.17 16.07 -25.34
C TYR A 302 -52.16 17.43 -24.61
N PRO A 303 -53.24 17.87 -23.95
CA PRO A 303 -54.52 17.20 -23.72
C PRO A 303 -55.67 17.64 -24.66
N LEU A 304 -55.41 18.35 -25.77
CA LEU A 304 -56.42 19.16 -26.45
C LEU A 304 -57.04 18.59 -27.74
N LEU A 305 -56.37 17.72 -28.50
CA LEU A 305 -56.90 17.23 -29.79
C LEU A 305 -56.47 15.79 -30.08
N ASP A 306 -57.43 14.87 -30.19
CA ASP A 306 -57.25 13.50 -30.71
C ASP A 306 -57.63 13.48 -32.20
N TYR A 307 -56.73 13.05 -33.07
CA TYR A 307 -56.94 12.95 -34.51
C TYR A 307 -56.71 11.50 -34.96
N SER A 308 -57.80 10.77 -35.21
CA SER A 308 -57.76 9.44 -35.81
C SER A 308 -57.90 9.54 -37.33
N ARG A 309 -56.91 9.08 -38.09
CA ARG A 309 -57.02 9.02 -39.56
C ARG A 309 -57.59 7.66 -39.98
N GLN A 310 -58.81 7.64 -40.51
CA GLN A 310 -59.32 6.49 -41.28
C GLN A 310 -58.80 6.58 -42.73
N ARG A 311 -58.49 5.42 -43.33
CA ARG A 311 -58.09 5.31 -44.74
C ARG A 311 -59.16 5.95 -45.65
N ASN A 312 -58.75 6.93 -46.46
CA ASN A 312 -59.48 7.26 -47.68
C ASN A 312 -58.81 6.54 -48.85
N THR A 313 -59.52 5.61 -49.47
CA THR A 313 -59.16 5.03 -50.77
C THR A 313 -59.30 6.11 -51.84
N ALA A 314 -58.19 6.45 -52.51
CA ALA A 314 -58.23 7.28 -53.71
C ALA A 314 -58.30 6.35 -54.94
N TYR A 315 -59.29 6.57 -55.80
CA TYR A 315 -59.46 5.85 -57.05
C TYR A 315 -58.69 6.58 -58.16
N ARG A 316 -57.84 5.86 -58.89
CA ARG A 316 -57.30 6.35 -60.17
C ARG A 316 -58.30 5.98 -61.26
N TYR A 317 -58.82 7.00 -61.94
CA TYR A 317 -59.65 6.83 -63.11
C TYR A 317 -58.80 7.11 -64.34
N ASP A 318 -58.71 6.14 -65.25
CA ASP A 318 -58.23 6.39 -66.61
C ASP A 318 -59.43 6.51 -67.55
N TYR A 319 -59.25 7.30 -68.60
CA TYR A 319 -60.22 7.40 -69.68
C TYR A 319 -60.00 6.24 -70.64
N ASP A 320 -61.05 5.50 -70.97
CA ASP A 320 -61.02 4.68 -72.16
C ASP A 320 -61.09 5.55 -73.43
N GLU A 321 -60.93 4.94 -74.59
CA GLU A 321 -60.96 5.63 -75.90
C GLU A 321 -62.31 6.32 -76.18
N GLU A 322 -63.35 6.02 -75.40
CA GLU A 322 -64.70 6.59 -75.50
C GLU A 322 -64.95 7.71 -74.47
N GLY A 323 -63.97 8.02 -73.61
CA GLY A 323 -64.07 9.07 -72.60
C GLY A 323 -64.83 8.67 -71.33
N MET A 324 -65.08 7.37 -71.12
CA MET A 324 -65.78 6.85 -69.94
C MET A 324 -64.79 6.40 -68.85
N TYR A 325 -65.17 6.63 -67.60
CA TYR A 325 -64.33 6.31 -66.44
C TYR A 325 -64.20 4.79 -66.25
N LYS A 326 -62.99 4.25 -66.35
CA LYS A 326 -62.66 2.88 -65.95
C LYS A 326 -61.68 2.92 -64.78
N VAL A 327 -61.99 2.19 -63.71
CA VAL A 327 -61.08 2.02 -62.57
C VAL A 327 -60.01 1.03 -62.99
N VAL A 328 -58.85 1.52 -63.41
CA VAL A 328 -57.83 0.69 -64.09
C VAL A 328 -56.91 -0.02 -63.11
N GLU A 329 -56.63 0.52 -61.92
CA GLU A 329 -55.87 -0.22 -60.90
C GLU A 329 -55.97 0.41 -59.51
N GLN A 330 -56.08 -0.43 -58.49
CA GLN A 330 -55.93 -0.02 -57.08
C GLN A 330 -54.44 0.04 -56.74
N GLU A 331 -53.74 1.08 -57.18
CA GLU A 331 -52.41 1.39 -56.65
C GLU A 331 -52.52 2.45 -55.54
N PRO A 332 -52.22 2.10 -54.27
CA PRO A 332 -52.20 3.07 -53.20
C PRO A 332 -50.94 3.94 -53.33
N TYR A 333 -51.03 5.06 -54.04
CA TYR A 333 -49.97 6.07 -54.03
C TYR A 333 -50.21 7.10 -52.92
N TYR A 334 -49.24 7.22 -52.02
CA TYR A 334 -49.25 8.17 -50.91
C TYR A 334 -48.31 9.34 -51.21
N ILE A 335 -48.87 10.53 -51.50
CA ILE A 335 -48.15 11.79 -51.31
C ILE A 335 -48.77 12.47 -50.10
N ASN A 336 -48.22 12.20 -48.92
CA ASN A 336 -48.58 12.92 -47.71
C ASN A 336 -47.64 14.13 -47.57
N ARG A 337 -48.13 15.33 -47.86
CA ARG A 337 -47.52 16.58 -47.36
C ARG A 337 -48.32 17.02 -46.15
N TYR A 338 -47.69 17.02 -44.98
CA TYR A 338 -48.27 17.59 -43.77
C TYR A 338 -47.53 18.86 -43.39
N ASN A 339 -48.23 19.99 -43.42
CA ASN A 339 -47.79 21.19 -42.72
C ASN A 339 -48.42 21.14 -41.33
N LEU A 340 -47.67 20.67 -40.33
CA LEU A 340 -48.13 20.79 -38.95
C LEU A 340 -47.85 22.24 -38.48
N LEU A 341 -48.88 23.08 -38.49
CA LEU A 341 -48.82 24.43 -37.90
C LEU A 341 -49.00 24.29 -36.39
N CYS A 342 -47.91 24.43 -35.63
CA CYS A 342 -48.01 24.57 -34.17
C CYS A 342 -47.80 26.04 -33.80
N PRO A 343 -48.83 26.80 -33.39
CA PRO A 343 -48.63 28.13 -32.85
C PRO A 343 -48.11 28.01 -31.41
N ILE A 344 -46.88 28.46 -31.14
CA ILE A 344 -46.44 28.75 -29.78
C ILE A 344 -46.65 30.25 -29.55
N PHE A 345 -47.48 30.59 -28.56
CA PHE A 345 -47.66 31.96 -28.11
C PHE A 345 -46.60 32.28 -27.06
N ILE A 346 -45.68 33.19 -27.38
CA ILE A 346 -44.76 33.74 -26.37
C ILE A 346 -45.56 34.69 -25.48
N PRO A 347 -45.52 34.54 -24.15
CA PRO A 347 -46.15 35.50 -23.24
C PRO A 347 -45.61 36.91 -23.51
N PRO A 348 -46.47 37.96 -23.49
CA PRO A 348 -46.06 39.33 -23.81
C PRO A 348 -44.84 39.81 -23.01
N ASP A 349 -44.68 39.33 -21.78
CA ASP A 349 -43.63 39.73 -20.85
C ASP A 349 -42.19 39.43 -21.33
N PHE A 350 -42.03 38.50 -22.28
CA PHE A 350 -40.72 38.13 -22.83
C PHE A 350 -40.25 39.05 -23.97
N LEU A 351 -41.14 39.84 -24.57
CA LEU A 351 -40.85 40.76 -25.66
C LEU A 351 -41.30 42.15 -25.27
N ARG A 352 -40.42 42.91 -24.60
CA ARG A 352 -40.67 44.24 -23.99
C ARG A 352 -41.27 45.31 -24.93
N HIS A 353 -41.46 45.04 -26.22
CA HIS A 353 -41.96 46.01 -27.20
C HIS A 353 -43.15 45.54 -28.05
N HIS A 354 -43.78 44.40 -27.75
CA HIS A 354 -44.96 43.95 -28.50
C HIS A 354 -46.13 43.57 -27.57
N ASN A 355 -47.21 44.38 -27.61
CA ASN A 355 -48.44 44.19 -26.82
C ASN A 355 -49.38 43.10 -27.36
N HIS A 356 -48.96 42.35 -28.38
CA HIS A 356 -49.72 41.25 -28.95
C HIS A 356 -48.85 40.00 -28.98
N PRO A 357 -49.39 38.83 -28.59
CA PRO A 357 -48.62 37.59 -28.64
C PRO A 357 -48.30 37.29 -30.11
N ILE A 358 -47.01 37.27 -30.44
CA ILE A 358 -46.55 36.94 -31.79
C ILE A 358 -46.69 35.43 -31.94
N PRO A 359 -47.53 34.92 -32.87
CA PRO A 359 -47.56 33.50 -33.15
C PRO A 359 -46.25 33.12 -33.85
N LEU A 360 -45.40 32.34 -33.17
CA LEU A 360 -44.33 31.64 -33.87
C LEU A 360 -44.96 30.45 -34.58
N ILE A 361 -45.06 30.56 -35.90
CA ILE A 361 -45.52 29.48 -36.78
C ILE A 361 -44.32 28.58 -37.06
N PHE A 362 -44.34 27.36 -36.52
CA PHE A 362 -43.37 26.33 -36.86
C PHE A 362 -43.82 25.63 -38.15
N LEU A 363 -42.99 25.66 -39.19
CA LEU A 363 -43.14 24.84 -40.39
C LEU A 363 -42.25 23.61 -40.24
N LEU A 364 -42.87 22.44 -40.04
CA LEU A 364 -42.21 21.15 -40.21
C LEU A 364 -42.28 20.79 -41.70
N ASN A 365 -41.13 20.77 -42.39
CA ASN A 365 -41.08 20.36 -43.79
C ASN A 365 -40.84 18.85 -43.86
N TYR A 366 -41.80 18.15 -44.47
CA TYR A 366 -41.78 16.71 -44.68
C TYR A 366 -41.37 16.41 -46.13
N GLU A 367 -40.23 15.75 -46.32
CA GLU A 367 -39.75 15.33 -47.62
C GLU A 367 -39.56 13.80 -47.63
N SER A 368 -40.47 13.11 -48.31
CA SER A 368 -40.34 11.68 -48.61
C SER A 368 -39.73 11.55 -50.00
N SER A 369 -38.50 11.05 -50.11
CA SER A 369 -37.89 10.80 -51.41
C SER A 369 -38.42 9.49 -52.02
N THR A 370 -38.29 9.36 -53.34
CA THR A 370 -38.56 8.12 -54.08
C THR A 370 -37.59 6.98 -53.74
N THR A 371 -36.56 7.24 -52.92
CA THR A 371 -35.55 6.25 -52.51
C THR A 371 -35.88 5.55 -51.20
N GLY A 372 -37.10 5.70 -50.65
CA GLY A 372 -37.50 5.11 -49.37
C GLY A 372 -36.94 5.82 -48.14
N GLU A 373 -36.26 6.96 -48.29
CA GLU A 373 -35.82 7.80 -47.18
C GLU A 373 -36.88 8.87 -46.89
N THR A 374 -37.38 8.90 -45.67
CA THR A 374 -38.24 9.97 -45.15
C THR A 374 -37.42 10.92 -44.29
N ARG A 375 -37.32 12.19 -44.68
CA ARG A 375 -36.62 13.21 -43.90
C ARG A 375 -37.61 14.27 -43.39
N ILE A 376 -37.55 14.55 -42.11
CA ILE A 376 -38.33 15.60 -41.44
C ILE A 376 -37.35 16.66 -40.97
N TYR A 377 -37.43 17.84 -41.57
CA TYR A 377 -36.63 18.99 -41.18
C TYR A 377 -37.49 19.97 -40.38
N ALA A 378 -37.04 20.32 -39.17
CA ALA A 378 -37.69 21.32 -38.33
C ALA A 378 -36.80 22.56 -38.24
N LEU A 379 -37.38 23.73 -38.57
CA LEU A 379 -36.77 25.07 -38.57
C LEU A 379 -35.33 25.19 -38.02
N SER A 380 -34.40 25.56 -38.92
CA SER A 380 -32.95 25.72 -38.76
C SER A 380 -32.16 24.41 -38.87
N TYR A 381 -31.00 24.43 -39.54
CA TYR A 381 -30.02 23.33 -39.63
C TYR A 381 -29.58 22.73 -38.27
N LEU A 382 -30.11 23.25 -37.16
CA LEU A 382 -29.90 22.81 -35.81
C LEU A 382 -30.75 21.59 -35.44
N MET A 383 -31.93 21.35 -36.06
CA MET A 383 -32.77 20.19 -35.73
C MET A 383 -33.22 19.43 -36.97
N GLY A 384 -32.96 18.12 -37.01
CA GLY A 384 -33.46 17.28 -38.08
C GLY A 384 -33.57 15.82 -37.69
N MET A 385 -34.52 15.15 -38.31
CA MET A 385 -34.79 13.73 -38.12
C MET A 385 -34.91 13.06 -39.49
N GLY A 386 -34.20 11.96 -39.69
CA GLY A 386 -34.23 11.17 -40.93
C GLY A 386 -34.51 9.71 -40.62
N PHE A 387 -35.36 9.10 -41.42
CA PHE A 387 -35.66 7.68 -41.40
C PHE A 387 -35.40 7.11 -42.79
N SER A 388 -34.75 5.96 -42.87
CA SER A 388 -34.71 5.08 -44.03
C SER A 388 -35.00 3.65 -43.55
N GLU A 389 -35.20 2.72 -44.49
CA GLU A 389 -35.46 1.31 -44.17
C GLU A 389 -34.40 0.71 -43.23
N SER A 390 -33.14 1.16 -43.34
CA SER A 390 -32.02 0.62 -42.59
C SER A 390 -31.43 1.59 -41.57
N ARG A 391 -31.96 2.82 -41.45
CA ARG A 391 -31.30 3.86 -40.65
C ARG A 391 -32.26 4.92 -40.12
N PHE A 392 -32.16 5.15 -38.83
CA PHE A 392 -32.67 6.32 -38.14
C PHE A 392 -31.55 7.32 -37.86
N GLN A 393 -31.86 8.60 -37.99
CA GLN A 393 -30.99 9.70 -37.63
C GLN A 393 -31.76 10.83 -36.95
N MET A 394 -31.14 11.43 -35.95
CA MET A 394 -31.61 12.63 -35.29
C MET A 394 -30.41 13.51 -34.98
N TYR A 395 -30.55 14.82 -35.19
CA TYR A 395 -29.59 15.80 -34.73
C TYR A 395 -30.34 16.99 -34.15
N ILE A 396 -29.92 17.44 -32.98
CA ILE A 396 -30.33 18.65 -32.28
C ILE A 396 -29.02 19.35 -31.91
N PHE A 397 -28.39 20.01 -32.87
CA PHE A 397 -27.08 20.61 -32.70
C PHE A 397 -27.08 21.74 -31.65
N PRO A 398 -26.05 21.84 -30.79
CA PRO A 398 -24.94 20.89 -30.59
C PRO A 398 -25.27 19.79 -29.57
N VAL A 399 -26.49 19.80 -29.02
CA VAL A 399 -26.89 19.04 -27.83
C VAL A 399 -26.97 17.54 -28.09
N LEU A 400 -27.65 17.09 -29.14
CA LEU A 400 -27.92 15.67 -29.39
C LEU A 400 -27.57 15.29 -30.84
N PHE A 401 -26.94 14.15 -31.01
CA PHE A 401 -26.73 13.52 -32.30
C PHE A 401 -26.91 12.01 -32.15
N ALA A 402 -27.90 11.44 -32.82
CA ALA A 402 -28.19 10.01 -32.80
C ALA A 402 -28.25 9.46 -34.22
N LYS A 403 -27.61 8.32 -34.44
CA LYS A 403 -27.69 7.53 -35.68
C LYS A 403 -27.82 6.08 -35.29
N VAL A 404 -28.92 5.43 -35.66
CA VAL A 404 -29.20 4.03 -35.33
C VAL A 404 -29.50 3.30 -36.62
N TYR A 405 -28.87 2.16 -36.87
CA TYR A 405 -29.11 1.30 -38.02
C TYR A 405 -30.09 0.18 -37.64
N SER A 406 -30.74 -0.42 -38.64
CA SER A 406 -31.70 -1.53 -38.45
C SER A 406 -31.07 -2.75 -37.76
N GLU A 407 -29.77 -2.96 -37.96
CA GLU A 407 -28.98 -4.02 -37.32
C GLU A 407 -28.70 -3.74 -35.83
N GLY A 408 -29.18 -2.61 -35.29
CA GLY A 408 -28.95 -2.19 -33.90
C GLY A 408 -27.60 -1.51 -33.68
N THR A 409 -26.76 -1.40 -34.70
CA THR A 409 -25.53 -0.60 -34.63
C THR A 409 -25.85 0.88 -34.68
N GLY A 410 -24.97 1.75 -34.18
CA GLY A 410 -25.23 3.18 -34.15
C GLY A 410 -24.37 3.95 -33.17
N HIS A 411 -24.73 5.22 -32.99
CA HIS A 411 -24.17 6.07 -31.96
C HIS A 411 -25.16 7.13 -31.50
N ILE A 412 -25.04 7.52 -30.25
CA ILE A 412 -25.81 8.59 -29.61
C ILE A 412 -24.81 9.47 -28.85
N VAL A 413 -24.83 10.77 -29.13
CA VAL A 413 -23.95 11.77 -28.55
C VAL A 413 -24.84 12.86 -27.99
N LEU A 414 -24.91 12.97 -26.66
CA LEU A 414 -25.46 14.13 -25.96
C LEU A 414 -24.29 15.00 -25.49
N PHE A 415 -23.88 15.99 -26.26
CA PHE A 415 -22.66 16.74 -25.98
C PHE A 415 -22.81 17.69 -24.77
N PRO A 416 -21.78 17.84 -23.92
CA PRO A 416 -20.54 17.05 -23.83
C PRO A 416 -20.68 15.83 -22.91
N ILE A 417 -21.90 15.52 -22.47
CA ILE A 417 -22.20 14.68 -21.32
C ILE A 417 -22.04 13.19 -21.65
N LEU A 418 -22.68 12.70 -22.71
CA LEU A 418 -22.80 11.27 -23.01
C LEU A 418 -22.41 10.97 -24.45
N TRP A 419 -21.52 10.04 -24.69
CA TRP A 419 -21.28 9.42 -25.99
C TRP A 419 -21.53 7.93 -25.89
N HIS A 420 -22.26 7.35 -26.84
CA HIS A 420 -22.54 5.93 -26.95
C HIS A 420 -22.30 5.52 -28.40
N TYR A 421 -21.53 4.45 -28.60
CA TYR A 421 -21.22 3.85 -29.89
C TYR A 421 -21.48 2.36 -29.75
N SER A 422 -22.13 1.76 -30.74
CA SER A 422 -22.44 0.33 -30.79
C SER A 422 -22.21 -0.14 -32.22
N TYR A 423 -21.05 -0.74 -32.47
CA TYR A 423 -20.68 -1.37 -33.75
C TYR A 423 -20.17 -2.79 -33.43
N ASP A 424 -19.02 -3.19 -33.97
CA ASP A 424 -18.31 -4.42 -33.55
C ASP A 424 -17.83 -4.37 -32.08
N TYR A 425 -17.85 -3.16 -31.51
CA TYR A 425 -17.63 -2.89 -30.10
C TYR A 425 -18.69 -1.90 -29.59
N THR A 426 -18.95 -1.93 -28.29
CA THR A 426 -19.77 -0.95 -27.59
C THR A 426 -18.87 -0.03 -26.76
N LEU A 427 -18.98 1.28 -26.96
CA LEU A 427 -18.30 2.30 -26.15
C LEU A 427 -19.35 3.27 -25.61
N SER A 428 -19.46 3.42 -24.30
CA SER A 428 -20.30 4.43 -23.64
C SER A 428 -19.46 5.27 -22.70
N LEU A 429 -19.42 6.58 -22.93
CA LEU A 429 -18.68 7.55 -22.14
C LEU A 429 -19.67 8.54 -21.55
N LEU A 430 -19.68 8.73 -20.24
CA LEU A 430 -20.43 9.78 -19.54
C LEU A 430 -19.43 10.62 -18.75
N LEU A 431 -19.02 11.76 -19.29
CA LEU A 431 -17.89 12.52 -18.73
C LEU A 431 -18.23 13.19 -17.38
N PRO A 432 -17.26 13.25 -16.44
CA PRO A 432 -16.00 12.48 -16.35
C PRO A 432 -16.17 11.13 -15.62
N ILE A 433 -17.42 10.71 -15.40
CA ILE A 433 -17.79 9.78 -14.35
C ILE A 433 -17.82 8.34 -14.84
N PHE A 434 -18.10 8.05 -16.10
CA PHE A 434 -18.31 6.68 -16.53
C PHE A 434 -17.76 6.37 -17.93
N LEU A 435 -17.18 5.19 -18.04
CA LEU A 435 -16.72 4.58 -19.28
C LEU A 435 -17.22 3.13 -19.28
N HIS A 436 -17.76 2.68 -20.39
CA HIS A 436 -18.07 1.28 -20.65
C HIS A 436 -17.52 0.95 -22.03
N TYR A 437 -16.68 -0.06 -22.13
CA TYR A 437 -16.11 -0.56 -23.36
C TYR A 437 -16.33 -2.07 -23.42
N GLN A 438 -16.79 -2.58 -24.54
CA GLN A 438 -16.98 -4.00 -24.76
C GLN A 438 -16.69 -4.35 -26.20
N ASP A 439 -15.78 -5.29 -26.43
CA ASP A 439 -15.53 -5.91 -27.72
C ASP A 439 -15.55 -7.45 -27.57
N PRO A 440 -15.34 -8.24 -28.64
CA PRO A 440 -15.35 -9.70 -28.56
C PRO A 440 -14.26 -10.30 -27.64
N THR A 441 -13.22 -9.53 -27.31
CA THR A 441 -12.04 -9.96 -26.56
C THR A 441 -11.97 -9.38 -25.15
N GLU A 442 -12.57 -8.22 -24.93
CA GLU A 442 -12.38 -7.39 -23.76
C GLU A 442 -13.67 -6.72 -23.31
N TYR A 443 -13.78 -6.53 -22.00
CA TYR A 443 -14.84 -5.77 -21.36
C TYR A 443 -14.25 -4.88 -20.28
N GLN A 444 -14.63 -3.60 -20.28
CA GLN A 444 -14.17 -2.62 -19.30
C GLN A 444 -15.33 -1.74 -18.86
N ILE A 445 -15.40 -1.47 -17.55
CA ILE A 445 -16.23 -0.41 -16.98
C ILE A 445 -15.35 0.46 -16.09
N LEU A 446 -15.42 1.77 -16.20
CA LEU A 446 -14.85 2.72 -15.26
C LEU A 446 -15.99 3.56 -14.68
N PHE A 447 -15.99 3.80 -13.38
CA PHE A 447 -16.85 4.73 -12.68
C PHE A 447 -16.00 5.67 -11.80
N GLY A 448 -15.61 6.83 -12.33
CA GLY A 448 -14.69 7.76 -11.70
C GLY A 448 -13.31 7.09 -11.51
N PRO A 449 -12.81 6.98 -10.27
CA PRO A 449 -11.58 6.23 -10.01
C PRO A 449 -11.81 4.72 -9.88
N PHE A 450 -13.05 4.23 -9.84
CA PHE A 450 -13.34 2.80 -9.71
C PHE A 450 -13.46 2.16 -11.08
N GLY A 451 -13.19 0.87 -11.21
CA GLY A 451 -13.38 0.20 -12.49
C GLY A 451 -13.26 -1.30 -12.44
N TYR A 452 -13.57 -1.91 -13.57
CA TYR A 452 -13.52 -3.31 -13.86
C TYR A 452 -12.98 -3.49 -15.28
N TRP A 453 -12.17 -4.50 -15.47
CA TRP A 453 -11.62 -4.90 -16.75
C TRP A 453 -11.55 -6.41 -16.80
N GLN A 454 -11.92 -6.99 -17.93
CA GLN A 454 -11.91 -8.42 -18.16
C GLN A 454 -11.46 -8.70 -19.59
N ASN A 455 -10.54 -9.64 -19.73
CA ASN A 455 -10.19 -10.23 -21.02
C ASN A 455 -10.86 -11.61 -21.12
N PHE A 456 -11.71 -11.80 -22.13
CA PHE A 456 -12.46 -13.06 -22.32
C PHE A 456 -11.56 -14.22 -22.77
N GLN A 457 -10.48 -13.94 -23.50
CA GLN A 457 -9.58 -14.98 -24.02
C GLN A 457 -8.67 -15.54 -22.94
N SER A 458 -8.02 -14.69 -22.15
CA SER A 458 -7.16 -15.14 -21.05
C SER A 458 -7.95 -15.51 -19.79
N GLY A 459 -9.17 -14.98 -19.65
CA GLY A 459 -9.95 -15.05 -18.42
C GLY A 459 -9.43 -14.09 -17.34
N ASP A 460 -8.49 -13.21 -17.67
CA ASP A 460 -7.95 -12.22 -16.74
C ASP A 460 -9.00 -11.20 -16.37
N ARG A 461 -9.00 -10.82 -15.09
CA ARG A 461 -9.88 -9.80 -14.54
C ARG A 461 -9.05 -8.82 -13.74
N ARG A 462 -9.43 -7.56 -13.76
CA ARG A 462 -8.87 -6.48 -12.94
C ARG A 462 -10.00 -5.64 -12.38
N TYR A 463 -10.02 -5.43 -11.08
CA TYR A 463 -10.94 -4.53 -10.38
C TYR A 463 -10.13 -3.35 -9.89
N TYR A 464 -10.37 -2.16 -10.42
CA TYR A 464 -9.72 -0.94 -9.99
C TYR A 464 -10.49 -0.33 -8.82
N LEU A 465 -9.83 -0.20 -7.67
CA LEU A 465 -10.40 0.47 -6.51
C LEU A 465 -10.14 1.98 -6.58
N PHE A 466 -9.01 2.37 -7.16
CA PHE A 466 -8.67 3.77 -7.39
C PHE A 466 -7.69 3.82 -8.55
N TYR A 467 -8.17 3.78 -9.78
CA TYR A 467 -7.40 3.80 -11.01
C TYR A 467 -6.52 5.07 -11.09
N PRO A 468 -5.26 4.96 -11.53
CA PRO A 468 -4.50 3.74 -11.85
C PRO A 468 -3.77 3.13 -10.63
N PHE A 469 -4.02 3.66 -9.44
CA PHE A 469 -3.22 3.47 -8.23
C PHE A 469 -3.48 2.16 -7.49
N SER A 470 -4.71 1.66 -7.45
CA SER A 470 -5.04 0.42 -6.74
C SER A 470 -5.92 -0.51 -7.56
N TYR A 471 -5.56 -1.79 -7.54
CA TYR A 471 -6.27 -2.82 -8.29
C TYR A 471 -6.19 -4.19 -7.61
N ILE A 472 -7.19 -5.01 -7.91
CA ILE A 472 -7.21 -6.44 -7.66
C ILE A 472 -7.12 -7.11 -9.02
N HIS A 473 -6.11 -7.93 -9.24
CA HIS A 473 -5.96 -8.74 -10.44
C HIS A 473 -6.31 -10.18 -10.11
N ASP A 474 -7.23 -10.76 -10.87
CA ASP A 474 -7.67 -12.14 -10.69
C ASP A 474 -7.57 -12.85 -12.05
N SER A 475 -6.69 -13.84 -12.13
CA SER A 475 -6.49 -14.70 -13.28
C SER A 475 -6.38 -16.14 -12.82
N ARG A 476 -6.43 -17.09 -13.77
CA ARG A 476 -6.26 -18.53 -13.45
C ARG A 476 -4.92 -18.84 -12.76
N LYS A 477 -3.89 -18.03 -13.03
CA LYS A 477 -2.51 -18.28 -12.58
C LYS A 477 -2.05 -17.33 -11.47
N ILE A 478 -2.61 -16.13 -11.43
CA ILE A 478 -2.15 -15.03 -10.60
C ILE A 478 -3.36 -14.35 -9.98
N PHE A 479 -3.33 -14.23 -8.66
CA PHE A 479 -4.22 -13.37 -7.90
C PHE A 479 -3.37 -12.30 -7.21
N ALA A 480 -3.62 -11.02 -7.44
CA ALA A 480 -2.89 -9.93 -6.82
C ALA A 480 -3.83 -8.84 -6.29
N VAL A 481 -3.46 -8.19 -5.20
CA VAL A 481 -4.10 -7.00 -4.66
C VAL A 481 -3.01 -5.97 -4.42
N ARG A 482 -3.10 -4.79 -5.04
CA ARG A 482 -2.17 -3.69 -4.81
C ARG A 482 -2.93 -2.45 -4.38
N LEU A 483 -2.57 -1.90 -3.21
CA LEU A 483 -3.07 -0.63 -2.71
C LEU A 483 -1.90 0.37 -2.65
N PHE A 484 -2.01 1.44 -3.42
CA PHE A 484 -1.06 2.55 -3.39
C PHE A 484 -1.31 3.48 -2.19
N PRO A 485 -0.28 4.15 -1.63
CA PRO A 485 1.14 4.21 -2.05
C PRO A 485 1.99 3.09 -1.47
N TRP A 486 2.03 1.95 -2.14
CA TRP A 486 2.91 0.80 -1.84
C TRP A 486 2.83 0.30 -0.39
N LEU A 487 1.75 0.67 0.32
CA LEU A 487 1.52 0.28 1.70
C LEU A 487 1.05 -1.17 1.79
N TYR A 488 0.48 -1.69 0.70
CA TYR A 488 -0.08 -3.03 0.68
C TYR A 488 -0.02 -3.65 -0.72
N GLY A 489 0.66 -4.78 -0.82
CA GLY A 489 0.70 -5.69 -1.96
C GLY A 489 0.45 -7.10 -1.48
N TYR A 490 -0.39 -7.83 -2.18
CA TYR A 490 -0.54 -9.27 -2.04
C TYR A 490 -0.47 -9.85 -3.44
N GLU A 491 0.30 -10.90 -3.65
CA GLU A 491 0.40 -11.55 -4.94
C GLU A 491 0.55 -13.05 -4.70
N ARG A 492 -0.31 -13.84 -5.31
CA ARG A 492 -0.30 -15.30 -5.24
C ARG A 492 -0.26 -15.82 -6.66
N THR A 493 0.74 -16.64 -6.93
CA THR A 493 0.83 -17.45 -8.14
C THR A 493 0.57 -18.92 -7.80
N GLU A 494 0.66 -19.81 -8.78
CA GLU A 494 0.61 -21.26 -8.57
C GLU A 494 1.73 -21.75 -7.64
N THR A 495 2.91 -21.12 -7.70
CA THR A 495 4.10 -21.55 -6.95
C THR A 495 4.52 -20.59 -5.85
N SER A 496 4.06 -19.33 -5.88
CA SER A 496 4.52 -18.30 -4.95
C SER A 496 3.40 -17.53 -4.27
N THR A 497 3.69 -16.96 -3.11
CA THR A 497 2.83 -16.04 -2.38
C THR A 497 3.70 -14.94 -1.79
N THR A 498 3.40 -13.70 -2.11
CA THR A 498 4.11 -12.49 -1.70
C THR A 498 3.12 -11.56 -1.00
N ILE A 499 3.54 -10.93 0.09
CA ILE A 499 2.81 -9.94 0.87
C ILE A 499 3.78 -8.78 1.15
N ASP A 500 3.50 -7.62 0.57
CA ASP A 500 4.33 -6.41 0.67
C ASP A 500 3.56 -5.36 1.46
N MET A 501 3.82 -5.22 2.76
CA MET A 501 3.11 -4.30 3.64
C MET A 501 4.05 -3.49 4.50
N PHE A 502 4.54 -2.33 4.05
CA PHE A 502 5.54 -1.60 4.83
C PHE A 502 5.12 -1.42 6.31
N PRO A 503 5.95 -1.86 7.28
CA PRO A 503 7.33 -2.34 7.12
C PRO A 503 7.51 -3.87 6.95
N LEU A 504 6.43 -4.65 6.92
CA LEU A 504 6.41 -6.09 6.70
C LEU A 504 6.57 -6.46 5.21
N PHE A 505 7.33 -7.51 4.93
CA PHE A 505 7.43 -8.18 3.64
C PHE A 505 7.49 -9.68 3.88
N LEU A 506 6.64 -10.46 3.22
CA LEU A 506 6.61 -11.91 3.29
C LEU A 506 6.60 -12.45 1.86
N GLN A 507 7.52 -13.35 1.53
CA GLN A 507 7.54 -14.06 0.26
C GLN A 507 7.74 -15.54 0.53
N ARG A 508 6.96 -16.38 -0.13
CA ARG A 508 7.12 -17.83 -0.13
C ARG A 508 7.04 -18.30 -1.56
N ASP A 509 8.05 -19.03 -2.02
CA ASP A 509 8.09 -19.67 -3.33
C ASP A 509 8.34 -21.17 -3.11
N ILE A 510 7.32 -21.97 -3.38
CA ILE A 510 7.32 -23.42 -3.23
C ILE A 510 8.25 -24.06 -4.25
N SER A 511 8.38 -23.48 -5.44
CA SER A 511 9.18 -24.06 -6.52
C SER A 511 10.68 -24.06 -6.22
N ASN A 512 11.13 -23.04 -5.49
CA ASN A 512 12.54 -22.81 -5.14
C ASN A 512 12.84 -23.02 -3.64
N ASP A 513 11.92 -23.65 -2.88
CA ASP A 513 11.93 -23.76 -1.40
C ASP A 513 12.35 -22.45 -0.70
N THR A 514 11.90 -21.31 -1.26
CA THR A 514 12.33 -20.00 -0.80
C THR A 514 11.27 -19.39 0.13
N TYR A 515 11.69 -18.89 1.27
CA TYR A 515 10.86 -18.22 2.26
C TYR A 515 11.60 -16.98 2.75
N ARG A 516 11.00 -15.80 2.64
CA ARG A 516 11.52 -14.54 3.16
C ARG A 516 10.45 -13.88 4.00
N PHE A 517 10.80 -13.45 5.21
CA PHE A 517 9.97 -12.67 6.11
C PHE A 517 10.83 -11.51 6.62
N VAL A 518 10.41 -10.29 6.36
CA VAL A 518 11.08 -9.08 6.79
C VAL A 518 10.08 -8.23 7.54
N LEU A 519 10.41 -7.81 8.75
CA LEU A 519 9.71 -6.76 9.48
C LEU A 519 10.70 -5.62 9.65
N PHE A 520 10.74 -4.71 8.69
CA PHE A 520 11.76 -3.66 8.61
C PHE A 520 11.65 -2.66 9.79
N PRO A 521 12.76 -2.18 10.36
CA PRO A 521 14.12 -2.67 10.21
C PRO A 521 14.48 -3.67 11.33
N ILE A 522 13.54 -4.42 11.90
CA ILE A 522 13.73 -5.21 13.13
C ILE A 522 14.15 -6.65 12.83
N LEU A 523 13.50 -7.32 11.89
CA LEU A 523 13.64 -8.77 11.69
C LEU A 523 13.74 -9.10 10.20
N TRP A 524 14.70 -9.95 9.81
CA TRP A 524 14.81 -10.56 8.49
C TRP A 524 15.06 -12.05 8.69
N LEU A 525 14.11 -12.87 8.27
CA LEU A 525 14.23 -14.31 8.20
C LEU A 525 14.17 -14.69 6.73
N GLU A 526 15.23 -15.26 6.19
CA GLU A 526 15.25 -15.74 4.81
C GLU A 526 15.74 -17.18 4.81
N ARG A 527 15.13 -18.00 3.97
CA ARG A 527 15.53 -19.35 3.65
C ARG A 527 15.46 -19.46 2.14
N THR A 528 16.54 -19.87 1.53
CA THR A 528 16.64 -20.20 0.12
C THR A 528 16.97 -21.68 0.01
N GLU A 529 16.99 -22.21 -1.21
CA GLU A 529 17.50 -23.56 -1.48
C GLU A 529 18.91 -23.80 -0.88
N PHE A 530 19.76 -22.77 -0.86
CA PHE A 530 21.17 -22.89 -0.51
C PHE A 530 21.50 -22.45 0.92
N ALA A 531 20.72 -21.56 1.53
CA ALA A 531 21.08 -20.96 2.81
C ALA A 531 19.87 -20.53 3.65
N LYS A 532 20.12 -20.27 4.94
CA LYS A 532 19.19 -19.64 5.87
C LYS A 532 19.85 -18.44 6.52
N TYR A 533 19.11 -17.34 6.64
CA TYR A 533 19.50 -16.05 7.19
C TYR A 533 18.48 -15.67 8.27
N ASN A 534 18.93 -15.29 9.46
CA ASN A 534 18.05 -14.83 10.54
C ASN A 534 18.71 -13.63 11.22
N HIS A 535 18.22 -12.42 10.93
CA HIS A 535 18.71 -11.15 11.47
C HIS A 535 17.64 -10.48 12.31
N ILE A 536 17.96 -10.20 13.56
CA ILE A 536 17.24 -9.30 14.47
C ILE A 536 18.09 -8.03 14.56
N TRP A 537 17.86 -7.05 13.69
CA TRP A 537 18.65 -5.82 13.72
C TRP A 537 18.17 -4.89 14.85
N PRO A 538 19.07 -4.14 15.49
CA PRO A 538 20.54 -4.15 15.35
C PRO A 538 21.21 -5.14 16.31
N LEU A 539 20.50 -6.13 16.83
CA LEU A 539 20.99 -6.98 17.93
C LEU A 539 21.89 -8.11 17.45
N PHE A 540 21.40 -8.94 16.53
CA PHE A 540 22.01 -10.21 16.18
C PHE A 540 21.63 -10.65 14.76
N GLY A 541 22.50 -11.37 14.07
CA GLY A 541 22.22 -12.01 12.80
C GLY A 541 22.98 -13.32 12.65
N TYR A 542 22.34 -14.30 12.03
CA TYR A 542 22.89 -15.63 11.85
C TYR A 542 22.56 -16.17 10.46
N ASP A 543 23.60 -16.42 9.68
CA ASP A 543 23.50 -17.00 8.35
C ASP A 543 24.22 -18.34 8.31
N TYR A 544 23.66 -19.33 7.64
CA TYR A 544 24.34 -20.59 7.36
C TYR A 544 23.89 -21.19 6.04
N SER A 545 24.81 -21.84 5.34
CA SER A 545 24.50 -22.65 4.16
C SER A 545 23.99 -24.04 4.58
N HIS A 546 23.11 -24.65 3.79
CA HIS A 546 22.49 -25.94 4.11
C HIS A 546 23.51 -27.09 4.18
N ASP A 547 24.58 -27.02 3.39
CA ASP A 547 25.73 -27.93 3.44
C ASP A 547 26.64 -27.72 4.67
N GLY A 548 26.39 -26.66 5.45
CA GLY A 548 27.16 -26.27 6.63
C GLY A 548 28.57 -25.75 6.32
N THR A 549 28.92 -25.51 5.05
CA THR A 549 30.23 -24.99 4.63
C THR A 549 30.45 -23.56 5.10
N MET A 550 29.39 -22.76 5.15
CA MET A 550 29.42 -21.36 5.54
C MET A 550 28.55 -21.12 6.78
N LYS A 551 29.12 -20.46 7.79
CA LYS A 551 28.37 -19.89 8.92
C LYS A 551 28.83 -18.46 9.16
N ARG A 552 27.89 -17.56 9.34
CA ARG A 552 28.13 -16.16 9.65
C ARG A 552 27.31 -15.75 10.85
N TYR A 553 27.95 -15.21 11.88
CA TYR A 553 27.31 -14.59 13.02
C TYR A 553 27.56 -13.10 12.95
N SER A 554 26.57 -12.29 13.26
CA SER A 554 26.69 -10.85 13.40
C SER A 554 26.01 -10.40 14.67
N ILE A 555 26.58 -9.44 15.39
CA ILE A 555 25.96 -8.74 16.53
C ILE A 555 26.21 -7.27 16.26
N ALA A 556 25.19 -6.42 16.18
CA ALA A 556 25.35 -5.07 15.61
C ALA A 556 25.27 -3.92 16.64
N PHE A 557 25.08 -4.16 17.94
CA PHE A 557 25.02 -3.06 18.91
C PHE A 557 25.54 -3.40 20.33
N PRO A 558 26.28 -2.47 20.99
CA PRO A 558 26.86 -1.23 20.46
C PRO A 558 28.16 -1.46 19.66
N PHE A 559 28.68 -2.68 19.66
CA PHE A 559 29.89 -3.07 18.92
C PHE A 559 29.51 -4.10 17.88
N GLY A 560 29.49 -3.67 16.61
CA GLY A 560 29.24 -4.53 15.48
C GLY A 560 30.34 -5.56 15.34
N PHE A 561 30.10 -6.86 15.56
CA PHE A 561 31.06 -7.88 15.13
C PHE A 561 30.42 -8.86 14.18
N THR A 562 31.14 -9.22 13.12
CA THR A 562 30.75 -10.30 12.20
C THR A 562 31.82 -11.38 12.23
N LEU A 563 31.46 -12.59 12.62
CA LEU A 563 32.30 -13.78 12.55
C LEU A 563 31.84 -14.64 11.36
N LYS A 564 32.69 -14.85 10.36
CA LYS A 564 32.42 -15.77 9.24
C LYS A 564 33.39 -16.94 9.31
N THR A 565 32.85 -18.15 9.26
CA THR A 565 33.61 -19.39 9.07
C THR A 565 33.27 -19.95 7.70
N ASP A 566 34.28 -20.22 6.89
CA ASP A 566 34.16 -20.87 5.59
C ASP A 566 35.04 -22.12 5.60
N ARG A 567 34.41 -23.29 5.63
CA ARG A 567 35.07 -24.59 5.79
C ARG A 567 35.76 -25.05 4.51
N GLU A 568 35.25 -24.66 3.34
CA GLU A 568 35.89 -25.03 2.06
C GLU A 568 37.22 -24.31 1.89
N ASN A 569 37.27 -23.05 2.29
CA ASN A 569 38.47 -22.22 2.20
C ASN A 569 39.32 -22.22 3.47
N ASP A 570 38.95 -23.02 4.48
CA ASP A 570 39.55 -23.07 5.82
C ASP A 570 39.84 -21.67 6.40
N SER A 571 38.87 -20.76 6.27
CA SER A 571 39.05 -19.34 6.59
C SER A 571 38.10 -18.88 7.70
N LEU A 572 38.66 -18.10 8.63
CA LEU A 572 37.94 -17.40 9.69
C LEU A 572 38.12 -15.89 9.50
N SER A 573 37.04 -15.15 9.28
CA SER A 573 37.08 -13.69 9.25
C SER A 573 36.29 -13.09 10.41
N LEU A 574 36.92 -12.19 11.14
CA LEU A 574 36.31 -11.38 12.20
C LEU A 574 36.33 -9.92 11.76
N HIS A 575 35.17 -9.31 11.63
CA HIS A 575 35.03 -7.87 11.37
C HIS A 575 34.53 -7.20 12.65
N LEU A 576 35.18 -6.13 13.10
CA LEU A 576 34.80 -5.36 14.29
C LEU A 576 34.46 -3.91 13.86
N PHE A 577 33.31 -3.42 14.28
CA PHE A 577 32.77 -2.08 14.09
C PHE A 577 32.44 -1.52 15.47
N ALA A 578 33.37 -0.77 16.05
CA ALA A 578 33.12 -0.03 17.29
C ALA A 578 32.86 1.44 16.97
N PRO A 579 31.84 2.10 17.56
CA PRO A 579 31.77 3.54 17.57
C PRO A 579 32.98 4.05 18.38
N VAL A 580 33.99 4.57 17.68
CA VAL A 580 35.15 5.21 18.29
C VAL A 580 34.70 6.58 18.79
N PHE A 581 34.18 6.64 20.01
CA PHE A 581 34.15 7.89 20.78
C PHE A 581 35.56 8.18 21.28
N LEU A 582 36.43 8.69 20.40
CA LEU A 582 37.68 9.31 20.81
C LEU A 582 37.38 10.79 21.08
N ASP A 583 37.32 11.14 22.36
CA ASP A 583 37.48 12.52 22.79
C ASP A 583 38.89 12.98 22.37
N ALA A 584 38.95 13.84 21.35
CA ALA A 584 40.19 14.38 20.82
C ALA A 584 40.95 15.23 21.86
N SER A 585 40.34 15.58 23.00
CA SER A 585 40.99 16.34 24.07
C SER A 585 41.95 15.51 24.95
N LEU A 586 41.91 14.18 24.87
CA LEU A 586 42.77 13.30 25.68
C LEU A 586 44.12 12.93 25.03
N ILE A 587 44.37 13.33 23.78
CA ILE A 587 45.68 13.12 23.14
C ILE A 587 46.58 14.33 23.43
N LYS A 588 47.07 14.41 24.68
CA LYS A 588 48.32 15.15 24.95
C LYS A 588 49.47 14.26 24.54
N TYR A 589 50.23 14.71 23.53
CA TYR A 589 51.50 14.11 23.14
C TYR A 589 52.51 14.24 24.28
N GLU A 590 52.64 13.20 25.10
CA GLU A 590 53.90 12.94 25.80
C GLU A 590 54.71 11.93 24.98
N ARG A 591 55.94 12.34 24.64
CA ARG A 591 56.91 11.51 23.91
C ARG A 591 57.47 10.45 24.84
N GLU A 592 56.84 9.29 24.91
CA GLU A 592 57.52 8.05 25.33
C GLU A 592 57.36 6.95 24.27
N PRO A 593 58.40 6.13 24.03
CA PRO A 593 58.33 5.04 23.07
C PRO A 593 57.48 3.89 23.62
N LEU A 594 56.37 3.60 22.93
CA LEU A 594 55.48 2.47 23.20
C LEU A 594 56.25 1.14 23.29
N LYS A 595 56.14 0.46 24.44
CA LYS A 595 56.52 -0.95 24.61
C LYS A 595 55.60 -1.84 23.77
N ARG A 596 56.21 -2.66 22.89
CA ARG A 596 55.54 -3.72 22.13
C ARG A 596 55.05 -4.83 23.06
N TYR A 597 53.76 -5.14 23.03
CA TYR A 597 53.21 -6.38 23.56
C TYR A 597 52.81 -7.27 22.38
N ASP A 598 53.62 -8.29 22.09
CA ASP A 598 53.28 -9.33 21.11
C ASP A 598 52.53 -10.47 21.83
N PHE A 599 51.32 -10.79 21.37
CA PHE A 599 50.64 -12.04 21.71
C PHE A 599 50.91 -13.06 20.60
N SER A 600 51.52 -14.19 20.97
CA SER A 600 51.87 -15.29 20.06
C SER A 600 50.71 -16.24 19.78
N ASP A 601 50.53 -16.72 18.54
CA ASP A 601 50.44 -18.16 18.25
C ASP A 601 50.71 -18.53 16.76
N ARG A 602 50.96 -19.84 16.54
CA ARG A 602 51.67 -20.56 15.46
C ARG A 602 51.24 -20.35 14.01
N SER A 603 52.23 -20.34 13.12
CA SER A 603 52.08 -20.49 11.66
C SER A 603 52.26 -21.94 11.20
N ILE A 604 51.42 -22.39 10.28
CA ILE A 604 51.75 -23.50 9.37
C ILE A 604 51.61 -22.97 7.92
N MET A 605 52.66 -23.17 7.12
CA MET A 605 52.83 -22.70 5.72
C MET A 605 53.05 -21.19 5.46
N GLY A 606 53.89 -20.54 6.27
CA GLY A 606 54.61 -19.32 5.85
C GLY A 606 53.81 -18.02 5.67
N ARG A 607 52.47 -18.05 5.72
CA ARG A 607 51.64 -16.84 5.82
C ARG A 607 51.41 -16.46 7.29
N ARG A 608 51.78 -15.23 7.65
CA ARG A 608 51.41 -14.60 8.93
C ARG A 608 50.37 -13.52 8.69
N THR A 609 49.33 -13.51 9.50
CA THR A 609 48.35 -12.41 9.56
C THR A 609 48.20 -12.01 11.01
N THR A 610 48.58 -10.78 11.34
CA THR A 610 48.51 -10.24 12.71
C THR A 610 47.45 -9.15 12.75
N LEU A 611 46.55 -9.20 13.73
CA LEU A 611 45.51 -8.19 13.95
C LEU A 611 45.89 -7.37 15.19
N ALA A 612 46.06 -6.05 15.05
CA ALA A 612 46.21 -5.13 16.17
C ALA A 612 45.06 -4.11 16.15
N VAL A 613 44.53 -3.80 17.33
CA VAL A 613 43.33 -2.97 17.50
C VAL A 613 43.72 -1.49 17.53
N ILE A 614 43.27 -0.77 16.48
CA ILE A 614 43.16 0.69 16.26
C ILE A 614 44.38 1.40 15.60
N PRO A 615 44.19 2.16 14.49
CA PRO A 615 43.06 2.16 13.54
C PRO A 615 43.09 0.94 12.59
N ALA A 616 42.03 0.69 11.81
CA ALA A 616 41.89 -0.53 11.00
C ALA A 616 42.96 -0.64 9.90
N PHE A 617 43.90 -1.58 10.05
CA PHE A 617 44.88 -1.95 9.02
C PHE A 617 44.58 -3.36 8.51
N LYS A 618 44.75 -3.59 7.20
CA LYS A 618 44.95 -4.94 6.66
C LYS A 618 46.42 -5.06 6.23
N TYR A 619 47.16 -5.91 6.92
CA TYR A 619 48.57 -6.19 6.63
C TYR A 619 48.73 -7.63 6.16
N THR A 620 49.21 -7.81 4.94
CA THR A 620 49.46 -9.15 4.36
C THR A 620 50.90 -9.21 3.88
N THR A 621 51.70 -10.13 4.43
CA THR A 621 53.08 -10.36 4.02
C THR A 621 53.26 -11.73 3.39
N ASP A 622 53.83 -11.71 2.19
CA ASP A 622 54.42 -12.83 1.46
C ASP A 622 55.95 -12.55 1.36
N PRO A 623 56.84 -13.56 1.37
CA PRO A 623 58.28 -13.37 1.21
C PRO A 623 58.70 -12.45 0.04
N MET A 624 57.92 -12.41 -1.04
CA MET A 624 58.22 -11.59 -2.23
C MET A 624 57.40 -10.29 -2.32
N LYS A 625 56.41 -10.09 -1.42
CA LYS A 625 55.41 -9.04 -1.58
C LYS A 625 54.78 -8.60 -0.26
N THR A 626 54.77 -7.29 -0.03
CA THR A 626 54.10 -6.66 1.12
C THR A 626 52.99 -5.73 0.65
N GLU A 627 51.77 -5.95 1.15
CA GLU A 627 50.63 -5.08 0.89
C GLU A 627 50.06 -4.50 2.20
N PHE A 628 49.75 -3.21 2.16
CA PHE A 628 49.25 -2.42 3.27
C PHE A 628 48.07 -1.55 2.80
N ASP A 629 46.91 -1.74 3.42
CA ASP A 629 45.70 -0.95 3.16
C ASP A 629 45.31 -0.14 4.42
N LEU A 630 45.22 1.18 4.28
CA LEU A 630 44.79 2.13 5.32
C LEU A 630 43.44 2.78 4.93
N VAL A 631 42.48 2.75 5.86
CA VAL A 631 41.19 3.43 5.72
C VAL A 631 41.08 4.53 6.79
N TYR A 632 40.97 5.78 6.35
CA TYR A 632 40.84 6.93 7.25
C TYR A 632 39.35 7.30 7.41
N PRO A 633 38.81 7.44 8.64
CA PRO A 633 37.36 7.59 8.83
C PRO A 633 36.80 9.00 8.55
N TYR A 634 37.66 10.03 8.47
CA TYR A 634 37.23 11.43 8.28
C TYR A 634 37.30 11.93 6.82
N PHE A 635 37.89 11.15 5.91
CA PHE A 635 37.94 11.42 4.46
C PHE A 635 37.82 10.09 3.72
N PRO A 636 37.06 9.97 2.62
CA PRO A 636 36.98 8.73 1.86
C PRO A 636 38.24 8.57 1.01
N ALA A 637 39.39 8.33 1.65
CA ALA A 637 40.65 8.06 1.00
C ALA A 637 41.11 6.66 1.39
N PHE A 638 41.30 5.80 0.38
CA PHE A 638 41.97 4.51 0.52
C PHE A 638 43.43 4.70 0.17
N LEU A 639 44.31 4.38 1.13
CA LEU A 639 45.75 4.37 0.90
C LEU A 639 46.20 2.93 0.78
N ARG A 640 46.51 2.50 -0.45
CA ARG A 640 47.11 1.20 -0.72
C ARG A 640 48.59 1.39 -1.00
N TYR A 641 49.41 0.79 -0.14
CA TYR A 641 50.85 0.69 -0.31
C TYR A 641 51.20 -0.74 -0.71
N LYS A 642 51.85 -0.89 -1.85
CA LYS A 642 52.27 -2.18 -2.39
C LYS A 642 53.77 -2.12 -2.67
N ARG A 643 54.52 -3.07 -2.09
CA ARG A 643 55.94 -3.24 -2.35
C ARG A 643 56.18 -4.65 -2.87
N GLU A 644 56.64 -4.73 -4.11
CA GLU A 644 57.09 -5.97 -4.74
C GLU A 644 58.61 -5.89 -4.92
N MET A 645 59.33 -6.93 -4.49
CA MET A 645 60.76 -7.05 -4.76
C MET A 645 60.93 -7.83 -6.06
N THR A 646 61.57 -7.21 -7.06
CA THR A 646 62.03 -7.94 -8.24
C THR A 646 63.37 -8.62 -7.93
N TYR A 647 63.70 -9.67 -8.68
CA TYR A 647 64.87 -10.53 -8.46
C TYR A 647 66.22 -9.78 -8.53
N ASP A 648 66.20 -8.55 -9.03
CA ASP A 648 67.32 -7.66 -9.31
C ASP A 648 67.69 -6.79 -8.09
N GLY A 649 66.95 -6.89 -6.97
CA GLY A 649 67.18 -6.11 -5.75
C GLY A 649 66.60 -4.69 -5.76
N VAL A 650 65.88 -4.30 -6.81
CA VAL A 650 65.19 -3.01 -6.90
C VAL A 650 63.77 -3.18 -6.37
N SER A 651 63.40 -2.44 -5.33
CA SER A 651 62.03 -2.47 -4.82
C SER A 651 61.16 -1.44 -5.53
N GLU A 652 60.20 -1.90 -6.34
CA GLU A 652 59.12 -1.04 -6.82
C GLU A 652 58.13 -0.80 -5.68
N THR A 653 57.84 0.48 -5.45
CA THR A 653 56.96 0.92 -4.37
C THR A 653 55.82 1.69 -4.98
N ASP A 654 54.65 1.05 -5.08
CA ASP A 654 53.44 1.67 -5.58
C ASP A 654 52.63 2.22 -4.41
N LEU A 655 52.52 3.55 -4.37
CA LEU A 655 51.59 4.25 -3.51
C LEU A 655 50.40 4.67 -4.36
N SER A 656 49.34 3.87 -4.36
CA SER A 656 48.12 4.19 -5.09
C SER A 656 47.14 4.90 -4.18
N ILE A 657 46.91 6.19 -4.43
CA ILE A 657 45.74 6.92 -3.94
C ILE A 657 44.70 6.80 -5.05
N LEU A 658 43.70 5.95 -4.85
CA LEU A 658 42.69 5.69 -5.87
C LEU A 658 41.69 6.85 -5.94
N TYR A 659 41.92 7.80 -6.85
CA TYR A 659 40.85 8.53 -7.51
C TYR A 659 40.83 8.10 -8.97
N PHE A 660 39.65 7.85 -9.53
CA PHE A 660 39.47 7.51 -10.94
C PHE A 660 40.20 8.54 -11.83
N LEU A 661 41.21 8.12 -12.61
CA LEU A 661 41.99 9.04 -13.46
C LEU A 661 42.31 8.46 -14.85
N PHE A 662 42.01 9.28 -15.86
CA PHE A 662 42.44 9.18 -17.25
C PHE A 662 43.75 9.99 -17.44
N LYS A 663 44.63 9.61 -18.37
CA LYS A 663 45.97 10.20 -18.55
C LYS A 663 46.01 11.22 -19.71
N SER A 664 46.53 12.42 -19.49
CA SER A 664 47.14 13.25 -20.55
C SER A 664 48.31 14.10 -20.00
N ARG A 665 49.32 14.38 -20.84
CA ARG A 665 50.53 15.17 -20.53
C ARG A 665 50.34 16.64 -20.88
N PHE A 666 50.83 17.58 -20.06
CA PHE A 666 51.00 19.01 -20.43
C PHE A 666 52.24 19.66 -19.80
N SER A 667 52.66 20.78 -20.42
CA SER A 667 53.92 21.55 -20.26
C SER A 667 53.88 22.62 -19.15
N SER A 668 54.97 23.39 -19.02
CA SER A 668 55.62 23.76 -17.76
C SER A 668 55.09 24.93 -16.92
N ASP A 669 54.03 25.66 -17.28
CA ASP A 669 53.66 26.88 -16.52
C ASP A 669 52.22 26.99 -16.01
N GLU A 670 51.41 25.93 -16.10
CA GLU A 670 50.06 25.93 -15.51
C GLU A 670 49.78 24.61 -14.77
N LYS A 671 49.43 24.71 -13.47
CA LYS A 671 49.09 23.56 -12.62
C LYS A 671 47.57 23.41 -12.55
N TYR A 672 47.06 22.35 -13.15
CA TYR A 672 45.65 21.98 -13.09
C TYR A 672 45.44 20.77 -12.18
N PHE A 673 44.38 20.80 -11.37
CA PHE A 673 43.87 19.64 -10.63
C PHE A 673 42.37 19.53 -10.90
N THR A 674 41.90 18.31 -11.17
CA THR A 674 40.49 18.01 -11.45
C THR A 674 39.95 17.06 -10.37
N LEU A 675 38.78 17.37 -9.81
CA LEU A 675 38.08 16.53 -8.85
C LEU A 675 36.63 16.31 -9.32
N LEU A 676 36.11 15.09 -9.22
CA LEU A 676 34.74 14.73 -9.61
C LEU A 676 34.00 14.10 -8.42
N TRP A 677 32.93 14.74 -7.95
CA TRP A 677 31.84 14.17 -7.14
C TRP A 677 30.54 14.81 -7.69
N PRO A 678 29.43 14.06 -7.80
CA PRO A 678 28.55 14.14 -8.95
C PRO A 678 27.88 15.51 -9.04
N LEU A 679 27.96 16.09 -10.24
CA LEU A 679 27.25 17.28 -10.73
C LEU A 679 27.97 18.65 -10.73
N SER A 680 29.29 18.74 -10.62
CA SER A 680 30.00 20.00 -10.96
C SER A 680 31.44 19.81 -11.42
N LEU A 681 31.84 20.60 -12.43
CA LEU A 681 33.22 20.74 -12.89
C LEU A 681 33.80 22.06 -12.35
N PHE A 682 34.90 22.00 -11.60
CA PHE A 682 35.61 23.17 -11.10
C PHE A 682 36.92 23.36 -11.85
N THR A 683 37.15 24.55 -12.38
CA THR A 683 38.48 24.97 -12.85
C THR A 683 39.00 26.10 -12.00
N TYR A 684 40.20 25.88 -11.46
CA TYR A 684 40.98 26.83 -10.68
C TYR A 684 42.09 27.39 -11.57
N SER A 685 42.20 28.71 -11.68
CA SER A 685 43.33 29.37 -12.31
C SER A 685 43.78 30.56 -11.46
N LYS A 686 45.10 30.66 -11.26
CA LYS A 686 45.74 31.78 -10.58
C LYS A 686 46.71 32.43 -11.54
N LYS A 687 46.37 33.64 -12.00
CA LYS A 687 47.26 34.51 -12.77
C LYS A 687 47.52 35.79 -11.95
N GLY A 688 48.70 35.87 -11.35
CA GLY A 688 49.06 37.02 -10.48
C GLY A 688 48.29 37.04 -9.16
N GLU A 689 47.83 38.23 -8.74
CA GLU A 689 47.08 38.44 -7.49
C GLU A 689 45.57 38.18 -7.61
N THR A 690 45.06 37.99 -8.82
CA THR A 690 43.64 37.70 -9.08
C THR A 690 43.38 36.19 -9.08
N ILE A 691 42.28 35.80 -8.44
CA ILE A 691 41.81 34.41 -8.38
C ILE A 691 40.53 34.32 -9.22
N ASP A 692 40.56 33.53 -10.29
CA ASP A 692 39.39 33.22 -11.11
C ASP A 692 38.92 31.79 -10.84
N ILE A 693 37.65 31.67 -10.45
CA ILE A 693 36.96 30.40 -10.21
C ILE A 693 35.83 30.30 -11.23
N ASN A 694 35.95 29.37 -12.18
CA ASN A 694 34.91 29.11 -13.16
C ASN A 694 34.22 27.77 -12.86
N THR A 695 32.89 27.78 -12.89
CA THR A 695 32.05 26.61 -12.72
C THR A 695 31.19 26.45 -13.97
N LEU A 696 31.33 25.33 -14.68
CA LEU A 696 30.54 25.07 -15.89
C LEU A 696 29.26 24.31 -15.52
N TYR A 697 28.11 24.98 -15.62
CA TYR A 697 26.79 24.33 -15.75
C TYR A 697 26.34 24.49 -17.21
N TYR A 698 25.65 23.49 -17.79
CA TYR A 698 25.09 23.61 -19.14
C TYR A 698 24.18 24.87 -19.25
N LEU A 699 24.37 25.60 -20.35
CA LEU A 699 24.00 27.00 -20.65
C LEU A 699 22.81 27.67 -19.92
N LEU A 700 23.05 28.90 -19.43
CA LEU A 700 22.12 29.87 -18.82
C LEU A 700 21.74 30.99 -19.82
N TYR A 701 20.54 31.57 -19.71
CA TYR A 701 20.29 32.97 -20.07
C TYR A 701 20.20 33.82 -18.80
N TYR A 702 20.68 35.07 -18.89
CA TYR A 702 20.86 35.98 -17.77
C TYR A 702 20.11 37.29 -18.01
N HIS A 703 19.24 37.68 -17.06
CA HIS A 703 18.63 39.00 -17.03
C HIS A 703 18.75 39.62 -15.63
N ARG A 704 19.19 40.87 -15.56
CA ARG A 704 19.48 41.60 -14.32
C ARG A 704 18.72 42.92 -14.29
N THR A 705 17.98 43.17 -13.22
CA THR A 705 17.54 44.51 -12.80
C THR A 705 18.03 44.78 -11.36
N PRO A 706 17.99 46.04 -10.87
CA PRO A 706 18.61 46.43 -9.60
C PRO A 706 18.04 45.76 -8.34
N GLU A 707 16.84 45.17 -8.43
CA GLU A 707 16.08 44.74 -7.25
C GLU A 707 15.86 43.22 -7.15
N ILE A 708 16.03 42.44 -8.24
CA ILE A 708 15.84 40.98 -8.23
C ILE A 708 16.83 40.30 -9.19
N SER A 709 17.37 39.15 -8.80
CA SER A 709 18.10 38.21 -9.67
C SER A 709 17.33 36.89 -9.76
N GLU A 710 16.81 36.54 -10.93
CA GLU A 710 16.07 35.29 -11.19
C GLU A 710 16.94 34.29 -11.98
N TYR A 711 16.81 33.00 -11.64
CA TYR A 711 17.44 31.88 -12.34
C TYR A 711 16.38 30.77 -12.54
N GLY A 712 16.32 30.15 -13.72
CA GLY A 712 15.36 29.08 -14.01
C GLY A 712 15.95 27.94 -14.84
N PHE A 713 15.50 26.71 -14.55
CA PHE A 713 15.79 25.47 -15.30
C PHE A 713 14.48 24.93 -15.89
N LEU A 714 14.53 24.28 -17.06
CA LEU A 714 13.42 23.45 -17.52
C LEU A 714 13.32 22.22 -16.60
N ASP A 715 12.10 21.95 -16.13
CA ASP A 715 11.61 20.80 -15.34
C ASP A 715 11.76 20.76 -13.81
N THR A 716 12.44 21.68 -13.12
CA THR A 716 12.30 21.82 -11.65
C THR A 716 12.61 23.24 -11.19
N VAL A 717 11.71 23.87 -10.42
CA VAL A 717 11.96 25.20 -9.85
C VAL A 717 12.44 25.06 -8.41
N ILE A 718 13.69 25.44 -8.20
CA ILE A 718 14.30 25.63 -6.89
C ILE A 718 14.16 27.12 -6.56
N TYR A 719 13.43 27.45 -5.50
CA TYR A 719 13.30 28.83 -5.05
C TYR A 719 14.38 29.13 -4.00
N TYR A 720 15.31 30.03 -4.34
CA TYR A 720 16.34 30.52 -3.45
C TYR A 720 16.07 32.00 -3.14
N LYS A 721 15.83 32.31 -1.86
CA LYS A 721 15.69 33.70 -1.39
C LYS A 721 16.67 33.96 -0.26
N SER A 722 17.61 34.87 -0.52
CA SER A 722 18.59 35.36 0.44
C SER A 722 18.29 36.83 0.71
N ASP A 723 17.78 37.14 1.90
CA ASP A 723 17.64 38.52 2.36
C ASP A 723 18.82 38.85 3.28
N ARG A 724 19.82 39.55 2.70
CA ARG A 724 21.02 39.97 3.43
C ARG A 724 20.73 41.00 4.52
N ALA A 725 19.61 41.72 4.48
CA ALA A 725 19.29 42.73 5.48
C ALA A 725 18.78 42.12 6.80
N HIS A 726 18.22 40.91 6.76
CA HIS A 726 17.57 40.26 7.91
C HIS A 726 18.22 38.93 8.34
N GLY A 727 19.31 38.49 7.67
CA GLY A 727 20.05 37.28 8.04
C GLY A 727 19.30 35.96 7.84
N SER A 728 18.18 35.97 7.12
CA SER A 728 17.34 34.79 6.88
C SER A 728 17.73 34.04 5.61
N ILE A 729 17.76 32.71 5.67
CA ILE A 729 18.00 31.84 4.52
C ILE A 729 16.83 30.87 4.39
N ALA A 730 16.24 30.79 3.19
CA ALA A 730 15.16 29.86 2.87
C ALA A 730 15.47 29.07 1.59
N PHE A 731 15.26 27.75 1.66
CA PHE A 731 15.34 26.84 0.53
C PHE A 731 14.02 26.08 0.38
N GLU A 732 13.41 26.15 -0.81
CA GLU A 732 12.18 25.43 -1.13
C GLU A 732 12.31 24.73 -2.49
N ILE A 733 12.03 23.43 -2.50
CA ILE A 733 12.00 22.60 -3.71
C ILE A 733 10.55 22.27 -4.01
N ASN A 734 10.00 22.84 -5.08
CA ASN A 734 8.58 22.72 -5.43
C ASN A 734 8.41 22.14 -6.85
N PRO A 735 7.81 20.93 -7.02
CA PRO A 735 7.61 20.35 -8.34
C PRO A 735 6.45 21.06 -9.07
N ILE A 736 6.75 21.74 -10.18
CA ILE A 736 5.78 22.64 -10.86
C ILE A 736 4.62 21.92 -11.58
N LEU A 737 4.73 20.63 -11.89
CA LEU A 737 3.72 19.97 -12.73
C LEU A 737 2.53 19.34 -11.99
N TRP A 738 2.47 19.39 -10.65
CA TRP A 738 1.40 18.74 -9.90
C TRP A 738 1.00 19.59 -8.68
N ARG A 739 -0.05 20.41 -8.82
CA ARG A 739 -0.62 21.28 -7.74
C ARG A 739 -1.21 20.53 -6.52
N GLY A 740 -0.82 19.27 -6.29
CA GLY A 740 -1.34 18.43 -5.21
C GLY A 740 -0.31 17.55 -4.50
N LEU A 741 1.00 17.64 -4.80
CA LEU A 741 2.03 16.84 -4.12
C LEU A 741 2.70 17.63 -2.98
N PRO A 742 2.99 17.00 -1.82
CA PRO A 742 3.59 17.67 -0.68
C PRO A 742 5.05 18.07 -0.89
N ILE A 743 5.47 19.15 -0.23
CA ILE A 743 6.87 19.60 -0.13
C ILE A 743 7.74 18.45 0.39
N LEU A 744 8.69 17.99 -0.44
CA LEU A 744 9.62 16.90 -0.13
C LEU A 744 10.63 17.31 0.95
N LEU A 745 11.13 18.55 0.89
CA LEU A 745 12.11 19.10 1.81
C LEU A 745 11.89 20.61 1.99
N LYS A 746 11.82 21.06 3.25
CA LYS A 746 11.79 22.49 3.63
C LYS A 746 12.87 22.75 4.67
N TYR A 747 13.72 23.75 4.43
CA TYR A 747 14.58 24.32 5.46
C TYR A 747 14.40 25.84 5.46
N ALA A 748 14.00 26.37 6.60
CA ALA A 748 13.87 27.81 6.84
C ALA A 748 14.54 28.14 8.16
N SER A 749 15.46 29.11 8.16
CA SER A 749 16.07 29.60 9.39
C SER A 749 16.07 31.11 9.41
N ASP A 750 15.49 31.66 10.47
CA ASP A 750 15.56 33.06 10.86
C ASP A 750 16.02 33.16 12.34
N PRO A 751 16.38 34.37 12.84
CA PRO A 751 16.87 34.55 14.20
C PRO A 751 15.90 34.12 15.32
N GLU A 752 14.60 34.04 15.03
CA GLU A 752 13.56 33.64 15.99
C GLU A 752 13.21 32.15 15.88
N LYS A 753 13.39 31.55 14.70
CA LYS A 753 12.90 30.22 14.36
C LYS A 753 13.77 29.52 13.30
N THR A 754 14.17 28.29 13.62
CA THR A 754 14.69 27.32 12.65
C THR A 754 13.67 26.21 12.45
N GLU A 755 13.33 25.91 11.21
CA GLU A 755 12.39 24.88 10.81
C GLU A 755 12.99 24.00 9.72
N PHE A 756 12.94 22.69 9.95
CA PHE A 756 13.27 21.65 8.97
C PHE A 756 12.11 20.67 8.86
N ARG A 757 11.69 20.39 7.63
CA ARG A 757 10.67 19.39 7.31
C ARG A 757 11.17 18.49 6.19
N PHE A 758 11.01 17.18 6.36
CA PHE A 758 11.21 16.20 5.31
C PHE A 758 9.95 15.35 5.17
N LEU A 759 9.53 15.12 3.92
CA LEU A 759 8.34 14.34 3.55
C LEU A 759 7.12 14.68 4.43
N TYR A 760 6.67 15.93 4.41
CA TYR A 760 5.44 16.35 5.12
C TYR A 760 5.44 16.04 6.64
N LYS A 761 6.57 16.27 7.33
CA LYS A 761 6.77 16.01 8.79
C LYS A 761 6.97 14.55 9.19
N ILE A 762 7.34 13.65 8.27
CA ILE A 762 7.93 12.37 8.69
C ILE A 762 9.17 12.65 9.55
N ILE A 763 10.01 13.60 9.11
CA ILE A 763 11.02 14.23 9.97
C ILE A 763 10.64 15.70 10.11
N TYR A 764 10.42 16.13 11.34
CA TYR A 764 10.12 17.51 11.70
C TYR A 764 11.13 17.96 12.74
N TYR A 765 11.67 19.16 12.54
CA TYR A 765 12.44 19.85 13.54
C TYR A 765 12.04 21.31 13.52
N GLU A 766 11.63 21.83 14.66
CA GLU A 766 11.40 23.25 14.86
C GLU A 766 12.10 23.68 16.15
N LYS A 767 12.91 24.71 16.05
CA LYS A 767 13.54 25.34 17.20
C LYS A 767 13.19 26.82 17.18
N THR A 768 12.58 27.29 18.25
CA THR A 768 12.40 28.72 18.54
C THR A 768 13.27 29.10 19.73
N LYS A 769 13.28 30.39 20.09
CA LYS A 769 13.95 30.83 21.33
C LYS A 769 13.44 30.13 22.61
N ASN A 770 12.17 29.71 22.62
CA ASN A 770 11.51 29.25 23.85
C ASN A 770 11.28 27.73 23.90
N TRP A 771 11.41 27.03 22.76
CA TRP A 771 11.16 25.61 22.68
C TRP A 771 11.81 24.95 21.47
N THR A 772 12.05 23.65 21.57
CA THR A 772 12.49 22.75 20.50
C THR A 772 11.47 21.64 20.34
N ASP A 773 11.04 21.33 19.12
CA ASP A 773 10.15 20.22 18.79
C ASP A 773 10.82 19.39 17.69
N PHE A 774 11.06 18.12 17.96
CA PHE A 774 11.59 17.15 17.03
C PHE A 774 10.63 15.97 16.93
N GLN A 775 10.26 15.62 15.71
CA GLN A 775 9.35 14.51 15.44
C GLN A 775 9.95 13.63 14.35
N LEU A 776 9.96 12.33 14.62
CA LEU A 776 10.15 11.29 13.63
C LEU A 776 8.84 10.52 13.57
N ASN A 777 7.85 11.02 12.85
CA ASN A 777 6.49 10.47 12.92
C ASN A 777 6.36 9.13 12.17
N PRO A 778 5.59 8.16 12.72
CA PRO A 778 4.95 8.13 14.04
C PRO A 778 5.85 7.49 15.11
N ILE A 779 7.17 7.42 14.94
CA ILE A 779 8.07 6.62 15.81
C ILE A 779 8.47 7.36 17.08
N PHE A 780 8.81 8.65 16.99
CA PHE A 780 9.39 9.40 18.09
C PHE A 780 8.95 10.86 18.08
N TYR A 781 8.76 11.41 19.28
CA TYR A 781 8.44 12.80 19.54
C TYR A 781 9.32 13.30 20.68
N TYR A 782 9.84 14.51 20.55
CA TYR A 782 10.53 15.22 21.61
C TYR A 782 10.16 16.69 21.53
N LYS A 783 9.71 17.25 22.65
CA LYS A 783 9.47 18.67 22.78
C LYS A 783 10.06 19.18 24.07
N ASP A 784 10.94 20.15 23.97
CA ASP A 784 11.54 20.85 25.09
C ASP A 784 11.06 22.28 25.10
N SER A 785 10.71 22.82 26.26
CA SER A 785 10.24 24.19 26.41
C SER A 785 10.67 24.74 27.76
N ALA A 786 10.61 26.07 27.92
CA ALA A 786 10.88 26.70 29.21
C ALA A 786 10.00 26.18 30.38
N ARG A 787 8.85 25.55 30.09
CA ARG A 787 7.95 24.97 31.11
C ARG A 787 8.24 23.50 31.41
N GLY A 788 9.16 22.88 30.66
CA GLY A 788 9.52 21.48 30.78
C GLY A 788 9.60 20.77 29.43
N TRP A 789 9.92 19.48 29.47
CA TRP A 789 10.18 18.65 28.31
C TRP A 789 9.23 17.46 28.25
N GLU A 790 9.03 16.92 27.05
CA GLU A 790 8.18 15.78 26.79
C GLU A 790 8.84 14.92 25.69
N THR A 791 8.84 13.61 25.88
CA THR A 791 9.24 12.66 24.84
C THR A 791 8.19 11.55 24.72
N GLY A 792 7.93 11.12 23.50
CA GLY A 792 6.99 10.04 23.20
C GLY A 792 7.55 9.08 22.15
N ILE A 793 7.13 7.83 22.23
CA ILE A 793 7.42 6.80 21.22
C ILE A 793 6.13 6.23 20.64
N LEU A 794 6.20 5.71 19.41
CA LEU A 794 5.10 5.04 18.71
C LEU A 794 3.83 5.91 18.59
N GLY A 795 4.00 7.20 18.31
CA GLY A 795 2.91 8.10 17.97
C GLY A 795 2.22 8.66 19.21
N GLY A 796 2.94 8.70 20.33
CA GLY A 796 2.42 9.15 21.63
C GLY A 796 1.76 8.03 22.44
N LEU A 797 1.92 6.76 22.04
CA LEU A 797 1.38 5.62 22.78
C LEU A 797 1.98 5.51 24.19
N LEU A 798 3.27 5.83 24.31
CA LEU A 798 4.01 5.94 25.56
C LEU A 798 4.78 7.26 25.53
N GLY A 799 4.62 8.11 26.54
CA GLY A 799 5.39 9.33 26.68
C GLY A 799 5.75 9.62 28.13
N ILE A 800 6.91 10.21 28.35
CA ILE A 800 7.34 10.76 29.64
C ILE A 800 7.61 12.24 29.45
N GLY A 801 7.32 13.04 30.47
CA GLY A 801 7.66 14.44 30.44
C GLY A 801 7.77 15.02 31.84
N SER A 802 8.23 16.26 31.89
CA SER A 802 8.25 17.07 33.09
C SER A 802 7.53 18.39 32.79
N THR A 803 6.70 18.87 33.71
CA THR A 803 6.16 20.23 33.64
C THR A 803 6.33 20.86 35.01
N GLU A 804 7.00 22.02 35.06
CA GLU A 804 7.24 22.77 36.30
C GLU A 804 7.94 21.95 37.42
N GLY A 805 8.72 20.93 37.04
CA GLY A 805 9.47 20.06 37.96
C GLY A 805 8.79 18.72 38.26
N ASP A 806 7.50 18.57 37.91
CA ASP A 806 6.77 17.33 38.13
C ASP A 806 6.89 16.40 36.92
N ASN A 807 7.43 15.20 37.15
CA ASN A 807 7.52 14.15 36.13
C ASN A 807 6.17 13.44 35.98
N TYR A 808 5.72 13.25 34.74
CA TYR A 808 4.52 12.50 34.40
C TYR A 808 4.79 11.44 33.33
N LEU A 809 4.00 10.37 33.38
CA LEU A 809 3.89 9.34 32.34
C LEU A 809 2.55 9.52 31.63
N LYS A 810 2.58 9.68 30.30
CA LYS A 810 1.39 9.70 29.42
C LYS A 810 1.27 8.36 28.69
N LEU A 811 0.06 7.79 28.72
CA LEU A 811 -0.32 6.61 27.95
C LEU A 811 -1.42 7.01 26.95
N PHE A 812 -1.32 6.57 25.70
CA PHE A 812 -2.32 6.79 24.63
C PHE A 812 -2.62 8.25 24.28
N TRP A 813 -1.58 9.06 24.05
CA TRP A 813 -1.76 10.41 23.54
C TRP A 813 -1.76 10.41 22.01
N PHE A 814 -2.93 10.38 21.39
CA PHE A 814 -3.04 10.56 19.94
C PHE A 814 -2.78 12.03 19.56
N LEU A 815 -2.00 12.21 18.50
CA LEU A 815 -1.67 13.49 17.86
C LEU A 815 -2.84 14.48 17.91
N LYS A 816 -2.56 15.73 18.32
CA LYS A 816 -3.45 16.88 18.10
C LYS A 816 -4.03 16.75 16.68
N ALA A 817 -5.37 16.71 16.56
CA ALA A 817 -6.08 16.48 15.31
C ALA A 817 -5.42 17.22 14.13
N PHE A 818 -5.13 16.46 13.07
CA PHE A 818 -4.46 16.89 11.84
C PHE A 818 -5.13 18.09 11.17
#